data_AF-A0A5J4S911-F1
#
_entry.id   AF-A0A5J4S911-F1
#
_cell.length_a   1.000
_cell.length_b   1.000
_cell.length_c   1.000
_cell.angle_alpha   90.00
_cell.angle_beta   90.00
_cell.angle_gamma   90.00
#
_symmetry.space_group_name_H-M   'P 1'
#
loop_
_entity.id
_entity.type
_entity.pdbx_description
1 polymer ?
#
loop_
_entity_poly.entity_id
_entity_poly.type
_entity_poly.pdbx_seq_one_letter_code
_entity_poly.pdbx_strand_id
1 'polypeptide(L)'
;MPEQFRASNMRVFAWKPLCLKVFPDATLLQISIFRQTCPEKFPPPLNCVVTESTEKISDGTTPVLALNGIAVLVVDPIGQGERLQLIDEKGTALTRGATTEHTLLNSGLNLLGTSLAVQEFWDNHRALDYLLTRPEIDGDKIGIFGSSGGGTQATYFIGLDERIKVAAICSFFSQRERTFELQGASDGCQYIPYEGREQLELADFALMAAPKPVLILSGKYDFVDLWGAQQGFAQLKKAYSTLGVPDRTDMLTVEMRHGLGTEKRERLVSWFRQWLTGDKKVMTNTFPVRLDIHQLYSTSTYQVNTAYDDALDCMKENVQKYNDLEEQRQSFLKKGKTVVQKKVKELLGLSPAAPLKIVPGQQESGKEYEQYKFQLIRDGEMPIPCVVIIPKSATGKSNIHLVLSESGKNAFLSEFANITAALMDGIILFTADLRGIGETADPAFYNDAKYWNFEYRNAMISMHIGKPMLGQRVQDLLTILDFCSMQEDLKGHPVQVRAEGIYGPAVVHAAFLDNRIASAEISRSIRTWKTYLSNPMQQNMYSNVLYGALNYYDLPDLVRFSGISIAAPKACYPALDPEPTETQQPAFPGAEGFGQFTSGGRGGCILFVDNLNDSGAGSLREAINVKGARTIVFRVSGTIFLDSSLDIRNDNVTVAGQSAPGDGICIANYPMRINANSVILRYLRFRMGYKGHAQDDALNGTRRKNIIIDHCSMSWSTDECASFYDNEYFTLQWCILSESLCYSIHEKGAHGYGGIWGGMKASFHHNLLAHHSSRNPRFCGARYHEKTKEIEIADFRNNVIYNWGFNSSYAGENGQYNIVNNYYKPGPATQKSVRDRILETWQSKDGNGFHDFGKFYVAGNIMDGNPDVTNNKWNGVDYKSYNEKEKIDQSHLKTDSWFHRCSSEQPFEYVITTQHTAAQAYEAVLQQSGASHVRDVIDKRIVDEVYNGT
;
A
#
# COMPACT_ATOMS: atom_id res chain seq x y z
N MET A 1 -63.26 25.79 13.49
CA MET A 1 -62.57 24.47 13.57
C MET A 1 -62.88 23.68 12.31
N PRO A 2 -61.97 22.84 11.82
CA PRO A 2 -60.64 22.50 12.39
C PRO A 2 -59.49 23.00 11.49
N GLU A 3 -58.49 23.69 12.03
CA GLU A 3 -57.30 23.10 12.71
C GLU A 3 -56.48 22.19 11.79
N GLN A 4 -55.53 22.78 11.06
CA GLN A 4 -54.38 22.03 10.56
C GLN A 4 -53.16 22.97 10.47
N PHE A 5 -52.09 22.55 11.14
CA PHE A 5 -50.72 23.09 11.11
C PHE A 5 -50.40 24.40 11.89
N ARG A 6 -50.53 24.34 13.23
CA ARG A 6 -49.55 24.98 14.13
C ARG A 6 -48.61 23.89 14.67
N ALA A 7 -47.60 23.52 13.89
CA ALA A 7 -46.50 22.65 14.34
C ALA A 7 -45.19 23.06 13.66
N SER A 8 -44.73 24.30 13.89
CA SER A 8 -43.49 24.82 13.30
C SER A 8 -42.47 25.36 14.31
N ASN A 9 -42.64 25.09 15.61
CA ASN A 9 -41.68 25.52 16.65
C ASN A 9 -40.88 24.37 17.30
N MET A 10 -40.88 23.16 16.73
CA MET A 10 -40.03 22.07 17.24
C MET A 10 -38.63 22.18 16.64
N ARG A 11 -37.62 22.39 17.49
CA ARG A 11 -36.20 22.37 17.10
C ARG A 11 -35.50 21.20 17.78
N VAL A 12 -34.67 20.48 17.03
CA VAL A 12 -33.67 19.56 17.58
C VAL A 12 -32.43 20.39 17.87
N PHE A 13 -31.91 20.32 19.09
CA PHE A 13 -30.68 20.97 19.47
C PHE A 13 -29.62 19.89 19.77
N ALA A 14 -28.47 19.99 19.12
CA ALA A 14 -27.27 19.28 19.55
C ALA A 14 -26.69 20.06 20.73
N TRP A 15 -26.48 19.40 21.87
CA TRP A 15 -25.59 19.98 22.88
C TRP A 15 -24.22 20.19 22.28
N LYS A 16 -23.48 21.15 22.84
CA LYS A 16 -22.09 21.40 22.45
C LYS A 16 -21.37 20.05 22.40
N PRO A 17 -20.79 19.66 21.26
CA PRO A 17 -19.97 18.45 21.17
C PRO A 17 -18.85 18.50 22.21
N LEU A 18 -18.51 17.36 22.80
CA LEU A 18 -17.56 17.26 23.91
C LEU A 18 -16.50 16.21 23.64
N CYS A 19 -15.29 16.48 24.12
CA CYS A 19 -14.22 15.49 24.29
C CYS A 19 -14.13 15.10 25.77
N LEU A 20 -14.17 13.80 26.05
CA LEU A 20 -14.07 13.20 27.39
C LEU A 20 -12.76 12.42 27.50
N LYS A 21 -12.12 12.46 28.67
CA LYS A 21 -10.95 11.64 28.96
C LYS A 21 -11.38 10.28 29.50
N VAL A 22 -10.96 9.20 28.83
CA VAL A 22 -11.45 7.82 29.02
C VAL A 22 -10.56 7.04 29.98
N PHE A 23 -9.25 7.26 29.91
CA PHE A 23 -8.23 6.66 30.75
C PHE A 23 -7.47 7.74 31.54
N PRO A 24 -6.86 7.40 32.70
CA PRO A 24 -6.00 8.33 33.45
C PRO A 24 -4.91 8.95 32.56
N ASP A 25 -4.46 8.15 31.59
CA ASP A 25 -3.49 8.47 30.56
C ASP A 25 -4.25 8.82 29.27
N ALA A 26 -4.66 10.08 29.21
CA ALA A 26 -5.03 10.94 28.08
C ALA A 26 -5.75 10.46 26.79
N THR A 27 -6.26 9.23 26.66
CA THR A 27 -7.11 8.86 25.51
C THR A 27 -8.43 9.63 25.56
N LEU A 28 -8.73 10.37 24.49
CA LEU A 28 -9.91 11.24 24.40
C LEU A 28 -11.00 10.61 23.52
N LEU A 29 -12.20 10.51 24.09
CA LEU A 29 -13.43 10.11 23.42
C LEU A 29 -14.23 11.33 23.01
N GLN A 30 -14.90 11.26 21.87
CA GLN A 30 -15.75 12.32 21.40
C GLN A 30 -17.22 11.89 21.40
N ILE A 31 -18.07 12.77 21.89
CA ILE A 31 -19.50 12.52 22.00
C ILE A 31 -20.36 13.69 21.54
N SER A 32 -21.60 13.40 21.14
CA SER A 32 -22.62 14.41 20.82
C SER A 32 -23.98 14.00 21.38
N ILE A 33 -24.66 14.91 22.08
CA ILE A 33 -25.97 14.66 22.68
C ILE A 33 -27.04 15.45 21.95
N PHE A 34 -28.11 14.79 21.51
CA PHE A 34 -29.23 15.40 20.81
C PHE A 34 -30.50 15.36 21.66
N ARG A 35 -31.24 16.46 21.70
CA ARG A 35 -32.55 16.54 22.36
C ARG A 35 -33.53 17.45 21.61
N GLN A 36 -34.82 17.26 21.86
CA GLN A 36 -35.85 18.21 21.47
C GLN A 36 -35.90 19.39 22.45
N THR A 37 -36.07 20.61 21.94
CA THR A 37 -36.35 21.80 22.76
C THR A 37 -37.73 22.35 22.45
N CYS A 38 -38.57 22.49 23.48
CA CYS A 38 -39.81 23.28 23.45
C CYS A 38 -39.61 24.53 24.34
N PRO A 39 -39.99 25.74 23.91
CA PRO A 39 -39.81 26.97 24.69
C PRO A 39 -40.57 26.99 26.02
N GLU A 40 -41.58 26.13 26.19
CA GLU A 40 -42.39 26.03 27.41
C GLU A 40 -42.29 24.60 27.97
N LYS A 41 -41.56 24.45 29.09
CA LYS A 41 -41.52 23.33 30.05
C LYS A 41 -41.35 21.89 29.51
N PHE A 42 -40.23 21.27 29.89
CA PHE A 42 -40.19 19.85 30.24
C PHE A 42 -39.64 19.72 31.68
N PRO A 43 -40.32 19.03 32.61
CA PRO A 43 -39.68 18.61 33.85
C PRO A 43 -38.73 17.42 33.55
N PRO A 44 -37.51 17.40 34.10
CA PRO A 44 -36.63 16.22 34.03
C PRO A 44 -37.26 15.02 34.76
N PRO A 45 -36.87 13.76 34.43
CA PRO A 45 -35.77 13.35 33.54
C PRO A 45 -36.21 12.75 32.16
N LEU A 46 -35.31 12.76 31.16
CA LEU A 46 -35.47 12.27 29.77
C LEU A 46 -34.90 10.87 29.57
N ASN A 47 -35.54 10.06 28.73
CA ASN A 47 -35.00 8.76 28.28
C ASN A 47 -33.83 8.97 27.32
N CYS A 48 -32.89 8.01 27.23
CA CYS A 48 -31.74 8.15 26.33
C CYS A 48 -31.38 6.87 25.56
N VAL A 49 -30.82 7.02 24.36
CA VAL A 49 -30.20 5.95 23.56
C VAL A 49 -28.74 6.29 23.29
N VAL A 50 -27.84 5.35 23.58
CA VAL A 50 -26.43 5.40 23.16
C VAL A 50 -26.30 4.72 21.79
N THR A 51 -25.54 5.32 20.88
CA THR A 51 -25.25 4.73 19.56
C THR A 51 -23.86 5.12 19.09
N GLU A 52 -23.25 4.23 18.33
CA GLU A 52 -22.07 4.54 17.53
C GLU A 52 -22.46 4.83 16.08
N SER A 53 -21.90 5.87 15.47
CA SER A 53 -22.10 6.17 14.04
C SER A 53 -21.00 7.10 13.51
N THR A 54 -20.49 6.77 12.32
CA THR A 54 -19.57 7.61 11.51
C THR A 54 -20.15 8.96 11.12
N GLU A 55 -21.47 9.01 11.02
CA GLU A 55 -22.19 10.15 10.53
C GLU A 55 -23.28 10.44 11.55
N LYS A 56 -22.94 11.31 12.51
CA LYS A 56 -23.77 11.64 13.68
C LYS A 56 -25.26 11.87 13.36
N ILE A 57 -25.59 12.19 12.10
CA ILE A 57 -26.92 12.60 11.63
C ILE A 57 -27.30 12.08 10.23
N SER A 58 -26.39 11.53 9.41
CA SER A 58 -26.67 11.31 7.97
C SER A 58 -27.85 10.35 7.70
N ASP A 59 -28.07 9.38 8.59
CA ASP A 59 -29.15 8.43 8.46
C ASP A 59 -30.47 9.04 8.94
N GLY A 60 -30.49 10.23 9.54
CA GLY A 60 -31.68 10.90 10.06
C GLY A 60 -32.35 10.20 11.25
N THR A 61 -31.74 9.18 11.85
CA THR A 61 -32.31 8.43 12.97
C THR A 61 -32.21 9.22 14.27
N THR A 62 -31.03 9.78 14.54
CA THR A 62 -30.73 10.57 15.74
C THR A 62 -31.71 11.73 15.96
N PRO A 63 -31.99 12.60 14.96
CA PRO A 63 -32.99 13.66 15.13
C PRO A 63 -34.41 13.14 15.34
N VAL A 64 -34.77 12.01 14.72
CA VAL A 64 -36.13 11.44 14.84
C VAL A 64 -36.36 10.89 16.25
N LEU A 65 -35.39 10.19 16.84
CA LEU A 65 -35.44 9.77 18.24
C LEU A 65 -35.58 10.98 19.18
N ALA A 66 -34.77 12.02 18.96
CA ALA A 66 -34.83 13.26 19.73
C ALA A 66 -36.21 13.93 19.67
N LEU A 67 -36.81 14.05 18.48
CA LEU A 67 -38.16 14.59 18.28
C LEU A 67 -39.28 13.74 18.90
N ASN A 68 -38.98 12.49 19.27
CA ASN A 68 -39.90 11.59 19.96
C ASN A 68 -39.61 11.51 21.47
N GLY A 69 -38.93 12.50 22.03
CA GLY A 69 -38.70 12.61 23.48
C GLY A 69 -37.62 11.68 24.01
N ILE A 70 -36.75 11.15 23.14
CA ILE A 70 -35.64 10.27 23.51
C ILE A 70 -34.34 11.00 23.19
N ALA A 71 -33.58 11.39 24.22
CA ALA A 71 -32.25 11.95 24.03
C ALA A 71 -31.34 10.91 23.35
N VAL A 72 -30.39 11.34 22.52
CA VAL A 72 -29.46 10.42 21.86
C VAL A 72 -28.03 10.87 22.09
N LEU A 73 -27.19 9.96 22.60
CA LEU A 73 -25.76 10.12 22.69
C LEU A 73 -25.11 9.37 21.53
N VAL A 74 -24.39 10.09 20.67
CA VAL A 74 -23.59 9.51 19.60
C VAL A 74 -22.13 9.54 20.01
N VAL A 75 -21.45 8.40 19.85
CA VAL A 75 -20.02 8.21 20.09
C VAL A 75 -19.31 8.01 18.76
N ASP A 76 -18.18 8.68 18.56
CA ASP A 76 -17.33 8.47 17.37
C ASP A 76 -16.39 7.28 17.65
N PRO A 77 -16.50 6.16 16.90
CA PRO A 77 -15.63 5.00 17.08
C PRO A 77 -14.18 5.31 16.73
N ILE A 78 -13.26 4.47 17.21
CA ILE A 78 -11.84 4.56 16.85
C ILE A 78 -11.70 4.40 15.33
N GLY A 79 -11.00 5.31 14.66
CA GLY A 79 -10.86 5.27 13.19
C GLY A 79 -12.02 5.91 12.42
N GLN A 80 -12.92 6.62 13.10
CA GLN A 80 -14.08 7.30 12.53
C GLN A 80 -14.28 8.70 13.13
N GLY A 81 -15.01 9.59 12.45
CA GLY A 81 -15.29 10.94 12.95
C GLY A 81 -14.02 11.77 13.21
N GLU A 82 -13.91 12.41 14.38
CA GLU A 82 -12.67 13.10 14.79
C GLU A 82 -11.68 12.16 15.52
N ARG A 83 -11.89 10.85 15.45
CA ARG A 83 -11.08 9.82 16.12
C ARG A 83 -10.23 8.98 15.17
N LEU A 84 -9.82 9.56 14.04
CA LEU A 84 -8.83 8.92 13.18
C LEU A 84 -7.50 8.77 13.93
N GLN A 85 -6.92 7.58 13.89
CA GLN A 85 -5.64 7.24 14.54
C GLN A 85 -4.50 7.29 13.54
N LEU A 86 -4.71 6.74 12.34
CA LEU A 86 -3.72 6.71 11.27
C LEU A 86 -3.88 7.95 10.38
N ILE A 87 -3.29 9.06 10.81
CA ILE A 87 -3.38 10.37 10.15
C ILE A 87 -2.01 10.98 9.84
N ASP A 88 -1.96 11.86 8.83
CA ASP A 88 -0.81 12.74 8.59
C ASP A 88 -0.79 13.93 9.56
N GLU A 89 0.24 14.77 9.47
CA GLU A 89 0.41 15.98 10.30
C GLU A 89 -0.75 16.99 10.17
N LYS A 90 -1.57 16.88 9.11
CA LYS A 90 -2.73 17.76 8.87
C LYS A 90 -4.04 17.14 9.37
N GLY A 91 -4.01 15.94 9.94
CA GLY A 91 -5.20 15.20 10.36
C GLY A 91 -5.91 14.43 9.24
N THR A 92 -5.24 14.22 8.11
CA THR A 92 -5.80 13.48 6.96
C THR A 92 -5.60 11.98 7.15
N ALA A 93 -6.63 11.17 6.93
CA ALA A 93 -6.54 9.71 7.00
C ALA A 93 -5.46 9.15 6.06
N LEU A 94 -4.62 8.25 6.56
CA LEU A 94 -3.61 7.51 5.80
C LEU A 94 -4.14 6.19 5.22
N THR A 95 -5.38 5.83 5.54
CA THR A 95 -6.03 4.60 5.06
C THR A 95 -7.19 4.92 4.12
N ARG A 96 -7.62 3.92 3.33
CA ARG A 96 -8.79 4.05 2.43
C ARG A 96 -10.09 4.35 3.19
N GLY A 97 -10.16 3.97 4.47
CA GLY A 97 -11.31 4.20 5.33
C GLY A 97 -11.27 3.34 6.59
N ALA A 98 -12.24 3.55 7.47
CA ALA A 98 -12.30 2.98 8.82
C ALA A 98 -12.06 1.47 8.88
N THR A 99 -12.67 0.69 7.98
CA THR A 99 -12.51 -0.78 7.98
C THR A 99 -11.06 -1.25 7.77
N THR A 100 -10.26 -0.50 7.00
CA THR A 100 -8.83 -0.79 6.84
C THR A 100 -8.10 -0.45 8.12
N GLU A 101 -8.35 0.75 8.66
CA GLU A 101 -7.74 1.23 9.89
C GLU A 101 -8.02 0.33 11.09
N HIS A 102 -9.27 -0.10 11.27
CA HIS A 102 -9.68 -1.03 12.32
C HIS A 102 -8.87 -2.34 12.27
N THR A 103 -8.71 -2.92 11.09
CA THR A 103 -7.93 -4.15 10.90
C THR A 103 -6.45 -3.97 11.26
N LEU A 104 -5.84 -2.86 10.85
CA LEU A 104 -4.44 -2.55 11.15
C LEU A 104 -4.22 -2.34 12.65
N LEU A 105 -5.10 -1.59 13.32
CA LEU A 105 -5.02 -1.32 14.76
C LEU A 105 -5.28 -2.57 15.61
N ASN A 106 -6.26 -3.40 15.22
CA ASN A 106 -6.64 -4.58 16.00
C ASN A 106 -5.52 -5.61 16.14
N SER A 107 -4.63 -5.70 15.15
CA SER A 107 -3.49 -6.61 15.18
C SER A 107 -2.56 -6.36 16.38
N GLY A 108 -2.26 -5.08 16.67
CA GLY A 108 -1.43 -4.69 17.82
C GLY A 108 -2.14 -4.92 19.15
N LEU A 109 -3.43 -4.60 19.21
CA LEU A 109 -4.28 -4.82 20.38
C LEU A 109 -4.37 -6.32 20.74
N ASN A 110 -4.54 -7.18 19.75
CA ASN A 110 -4.55 -8.63 19.94
C ASN A 110 -3.24 -9.15 20.54
N LEU A 111 -2.08 -8.68 20.06
CA LEU A 111 -0.78 -9.06 20.64
C LEU A 111 -0.66 -8.72 22.13
N LEU A 112 -1.30 -7.63 22.57
CA LEU A 112 -1.39 -7.18 23.96
C LEU A 112 -2.50 -7.87 24.78
N GLY A 113 -3.26 -8.77 24.16
CA GLY A 113 -4.34 -9.53 24.82
C GLY A 113 -5.61 -8.71 25.03
N THR A 114 -5.89 -7.77 24.14
CA THR A 114 -7.17 -7.05 24.05
C THR A 114 -7.61 -7.01 22.58
N SER A 115 -8.68 -6.30 22.22
CA SER A 115 -9.07 -6.08 20.83
C SER A 115 -9.63 -4.67 20.64
N LEU A 116 -9.77 -4.25 19.38
CA LEU A 116 -10.41 -2.99 19.04
C LEU A 116 -11.88 -2.98 19.46
N ALA A 117 -12.56 -4.12 19.32
CA ALA A 117 -13.93 -4.29 19.81
C ALA A 117 -14.05 -3.97 21.30
N VAL A 118 -13.06 -4.38 22.11
CA VAL A 118 -13.01 -4.11 23.56
C VAL A 118 -12.71 -2.64 23.85
N GLN A 119 -11.85 -1.99 23.06
CA GLN A 119 -11.56 -0.56 23.22
C GLN A 119 -12.80 0.29 22.93
N GLU A 120 -13.51 0.03 21.83
CA GLU A 120 -14.78 0.70 21.51
C GLU A 120 -15.88 0.40 22.55
N PHE A 121 -15.96 -0.84 23.05
CA PHE A 121 -16.84 -1.16 24.17
C PHE A 121 -16.55 -0.28 25.39
N TRP A 122 -15.27 -0.12 25.74
CA TRP A 122 -14.86 0.70 26.88
C TRP A 122 -15.18 2.19 26.67
N ASP A 123 -14.99 2.70 25.46
CA ASP A 123 -15.38 4.06 25.07
C ASP A 123 -16.88 4.28 25.30
N ASN A 124 -17.74 3.37 24.81
CA ASN A 124 -19.18 3.44 25.07
C ASN A 124 -19.52 3.37 26.56
N HIS A 125 -18.78 2.55 27.32
CA HIS A 125 -19.02 2.35 28.75
C HIS A 125 -18.69 3.63 29.55
N ARG A 126 -17.62 4.35 29.16
CA ARG A 126 -17.27 5.68 29.70
C ARG A 126 -18.21 6.79 29.19
N ALA A 127 -18.67 6.71 27.94
CA ALA A 127 -19.69 7.62 27.42
C ALA A 127 -20.97 7.55 28.25
N LEU A 128 -21.38 6.35 28.64
CA LEU A 128 -22.52 6.11 29.52
C LEU A 128 -22.29 6.64 30.95
N ASP A 129 -21.09 6.51 31.51
CA ASP A 129 -20.77 7.14 32.81
C ASP A 129 -21.02 8.65 32.77
N TYR A 130 -20.50 9.33 31.74
CA TYR A 130 -20.74 10.76 31.56
C TYR A 130 -22.23 11.06 31.39
N LEU A 131 -22.93 10.29 30.55
CA LEU A 131 -24.35 10.48 30.31
C LEU A 131 -25.17 10.45 31.61
N LEU A 132 -24.82 9.56 32.55
CA LEU A 132 -25.51 9.42 33.83
C LEU A 132 -25.18 10.54 34.83
N THR A 133 -24.17 11.38 34.57
CA THR A 133 -23.94 12.61 35.36
C THR A 133 -24.94 13.73 35.03
N ARG A 134 -25.71 13.59 33.96
CA ARG A 134 -26.61 14.62 33.44
C ARG A 134 -27.93 14.62 34.22
N PRO A 135 -28.28 15.70 34.95
CA PRO A 135 -29.50 15.75 35.76
C PRO A 135 -30.79 15.66 34.94
N GLU A 136 -30.72 15.90 33.63
CA GLU A 136 -31.85 15.77 32.72
C GLU A 136 -32.02 14.36 32.12
N ILE A 137 -31.17 13.38 32.44
CA ILE A 137 -31.26 12.01 31.93
C ILE A 137 -31.81 11.06 33.00
N ASP A 138 -32.73 10.19 32.60
CA ASP A 138 -33.32 9.14 33.43
C ASP A 138 -32.43 7.89 33.34
N GLY A 139 -31.60 7.67 34.38
CA GLY A 139 -30.68 6.54 34.45
C GLY A 139 -31.35 5.16 34.43
N ASP A 140 -32.65 5.09 34.73
CA ASP A 140 -33.42 3.84 34.67
C ASP A 140 -34.03 3.58 33.28
N LYS A 141 -33.81 4.48 32.31
CA LYS A 141 -34.40 4.39 30.96
C LYS A 141 -33.37 4.66 29.87
N ILE A 142 -32.32 3.84 29.90
CA ILE A 142 -31.25 3.88 28.92
C ILE A 142 -31.42 2.74 27.90
N GLY A 143 -31.39 3.08 26.62
CA GLY A 143 -31.34 2.15 25.51
C GLY A 143 -30.00 2.17 24.78
N ILE A 144 -29.75 1.17 23.94
CA ILE A 144 -28.62 1.15 23.01
C ILE A 144 -29.04 0.68 21.64
N PHE A 145 -28.55 1.34 20.59
CA PHE A 145 -28.74 0.91 19.23
C PHE A 145 -27.46 1.07 18.43
N GLY A 146 -27.28 0.25 17.41
CA GLY A 146 -26.34 0.55 16.35
C GLY A 146 -26.57 -0.28 15.09
N SER A 147 -25.91 0.14 14.01
CA SER A 147 -25.95 -0.52 12.71
C SER A 147 -24.54 -0.94 12.29
N SER A 148 -24.39 -2.15 11.72
CA SER A 148 -23.09 -2.65 11.24
C SER A 148 -22.04 -2.74 12.36
N GLY A 149 -20.95 -1.97 12.32
CA GLY A 149 -19.99 -1.82 13.44
C GLY A 149 -20.67 -1.41 14.75
N GLY A 150 -21.55 -0.40 14.72
CA GLY A 150 -22.35 -0.05 15.90
C GLY A 150 -23.33 -1.15 16.31
N GLY A 151 -23.75 -2.01 15.37
CA GLY A 151 -24.53 -3.21 15.68
C GLY A 151 -23.72 -4.26 16.43
N THR A 152 -22.40 -4.34 16.14
CA THR A 152 -21.44 -5.13 16.92
C THR A 152 -21.40 -4.64 18.35
N GLN A 153 -21.15 -3.34 18.54
CA GLN A 153 -21.08 -2.76 19.88
C GLN A 153 -22.41 -2.89 20.62
N ALA A 154 -23.55 -2.64 19.99
CA ALA A 154 -24.87 -2.86 20.61
C ALA A 154 -25.06 -4.32 21.07
N THR A 155 -24.53 -5.29 20.32
CA THR A 155 -24.60 -6.72 20.67
C THR A 155 -23.74 -7.06 21.88
N TYR A 156 -22.49 -6.60 21.95
CA TYR A 156 -21.65 -6.85 23.13
C TYR A 156 -22.13 -6.09 24.36
N PHE A 157 -22.52 -4.83 24.15
CA PHE A 157 -22.83 -3.92 25.24
C PHE A 157 -24.12 -4.29 25.99
N ILE A 158 -25.13 -4.81 25.29
CA ILE A 158 -26.37 -5.25 25.93
C ILE A 158 -26.16 -6.44 26.88
N GLY A 159 -25.22 -7.32 26.56
CA GLY A 159 -24.89 -8.48 27.40
C GLY A 159 -23.99 -8.12 28.58
N LEU A 160 -23.17 -7.08 28.46
CA LEU A 160 -22.09 -6.78 29.41
C LEU A 160 -22.33 -5.56 30.31
N ASP A 161 -23.26 -4.66 29.98
CA ASP A 161 -23.59 -3.49 30.80
C ASP A 161 -25.05 -3.50 31.28
N GLU A 162 -25.24 -3.72 32.59
CA GLU A 162 -26.57 -3.85 33.20
C GLU A 162 -27.42 -2.58 33.14
N ARG A 163 -26.80 -1.42 32.91
CA ARG A 163 -27.48 -0.11 32.86
C ARG A 163 -28.35 0.02 31.63
N ILE A 164 -28.05 -0.70 30.55
CA ILE A 164 -28.91 -0.76 29.37
C ILE A 164 -30.18 -1.54 29.68
N LYS A 165 -31.33 -0.97 29.31
CA LYS A 165 -32.67 -1.50 29.56
C LYS A 165 -33.38 -1.96 28.29
N VAL A 166 -33.02 -1.45 27.12
CA VAL A 166 -33.65 -1.76 25.82
C VAL A 166 -32.58 -1.72 24.73
N ALA A 167 -32.64 -2.61 23.73
CA ALA A 167 -31.72 -2.53 22.61
C ALA A 167 -32.34 -2.77 21.24
N ALA A 168 -31.62 -2.33 20.22
CA ALA A 168 -31.84 -2.73 18.84
C ALA A 168 -30.51 -2.96 18.08
N ILE A 169 -30.39 -4.12 17.43
CA ILE A 169 -29.22 -4.54 16.66
C ILE A 169 -29.60 -4.53 15.18
N CYS A 170 -28.94 -3.69 14.38
CA CYS A 170 -29.23 -3.53 12.96
C CYS A 170 -28.07 -4.00 12.08
N SER A 171 -28.39 -4.77 11.02
CA SER A 171 -27.46 -5.14 9.95
C SER A 171 -26.10 -5.65 10.45
N PHE A 172 -26.13 -6.59 11.42
CA PHE A 172 -24.94 -7.25 11.97
C PHE A 172 -25.26 -8.67 12.51
N PHE A 173 -26.38 -8.81 13.22
CA PHE A 173 -26.77 -10.05 13.89
C PHE A 173 -26.92 -11.24 12.94
N SER A 174 -26.01 -12.21 13.00
CA SER A 174 -26.05 -13.48 12.28
C SER A 174 -25.16 -14.52 12.98
N GLN A 175 -25.26 -15.80 12.61
CA GLN A 175 -24.38 -16.83 13.15
C GLN A 175 -22.95 -16.67 12.62
N ARG A 176 -21.95 -16.79 13.50
CA ARG A 176 -20.54 -16.59 13.13
C ARG A 176 -20.08 -17.61 12.09
N GLU A 177 -20.48 -18.87 12.22
CA GLU A 177 -20.18 -19.91 11.24
C GLU A 177 -20.66 -19.53 9.83
N ARG A 178 -21.91 -19.06 9.71
CA ARG A 178 -22.49 -18.60 8.44
C ARG A 178 -21.79 -17.37 7.88
N THR A 179 -21.42 -16.43 8.73
CA THR A 179 -20.63 -15.25 8.32
C THR A 179 -19.29 -15.67 7.71
N PHE A 180 -18.54 -16.56 8.36
CA PHE A 180 -17.26 -17.03 7.82
C PHE A 180 -17.41 -17.85 6.54
N GLU A 181 -18.46 -18.68 6.45
CA GLU A 181 -18.75 -19.49 5.26
C GLU A 181 -19.02 -18.63 4.03
N LEU A 182 -19.88 -17.61 4.16
CA LEU A 182 -20.40 -16.85 3.02
C LEU A 182 -19.61 -15.57 2.72
N GLN A 183 -19.36 -14.75 3.75
CA GLN A 183 -18.78 -13.42 3.61
C GLN A 183 -17.28 -13.40 3.92
N GLY A 184 -16.81 -14.33 4.75
CA GLY A 184 -15.46 -14.29 5.30
C GLY A 184 -15.38 -13.34 6.50
N ALA A 185 -14.15 -12.88 6.80
CA ALA A 185 -13.92 -12.01 7.94
C ALA A 185 -14.24 -10.53 7.64
N SER A 186 -14.92 -9.87 8.58
CA SER A 186 -15.08 -8.42 8.69
C SER A 186 -13.82 -7.75 9.26
N ASP A 187 -13.86 -6.43 9.41
CA ASP A 187 -12.78 -5.64 9.98
C ASP A 187 -12.55 -5.83 11.48
N GLY A 188 -11.43 -5.30 11.96
CA GLY A 188 -10.90 -5.57 13.30
C GLY A 188 -11.79 -5.21 14.50
N CYS A 189 -12.78 -4.31 14.34
CA CYS A 189 -13.69 -3.96 15.43
C CYS A 189 -14.81 -4.98 15.66
N GLN A 190 -15.03 -5.92 14.73
CA GLN A 190 -16.19 -6.82 14.76
C GLN A 190 -15.92 -8.17 15.43
N TYR A 191 -14.73 -8.40 15.97
CA TYR A 191 -14.31 -9.70 16.48
C TYR A 191 -13.66 -9.62 17.85
N ILE A 192 -14.10 -10.52 18.73
CA ILE A 192 -13.35 -10.90 19.92
C ILE A 192 -12.55 -12.16 19.58
N PRO A 193 -11.23 -12.20 19.84
CA PRO A 193 -10.43 -13.40 19.60
C PRO A 193 -10.97 -14.62 20.35
N TYR A 194 -10.95 -15.79 19.70
CA TYR A 194 -11.35 -17.08 20.27
C TYR A 194 -12.83 -17.31 20.58
N GLU A 195 -13.76 -16.47 20.10
CA GLU A 195 -15.23 -16.69 20.29
C GLU A 195 -15.67 -18.12 19.94
N GLY A 196 -15.24 -18.65 18.79
CA GLY A 196 -15.63 -20.00 18.35
C GLY A 196 -15.01 -21.12 19.18
N ARG A 197 -13.80 -20.93 19.70
CA ARG A 197 -13.18 -21.85 20.66
C ARG A 197 -14.02 -21.95 21.94
N GLU A 198 -14.54 -20.83 22.41
CA GLU A 198 -15.41 -20.74 23.58
C GLU A 198 -16.89 -21.06 23.26
N GLN A 199 -17.21 -21.40 22.01
CA GLN A 199 -18.56 -21.70 21.52
C GLN A 199 -19.55 -20.55 21.73
N LEU A 200 -19.08 -19.31 21.64
CA LEU A 200 -19.89 -18.11 21.76
C LEU A 200 -20.45 -17.69 20.39
N GLU A 201 -21.76 -17.47 20.32
CA GLU A 201 -22.48 -16.94 19.18
C GLU A 201 -23.07 -15.55 19.46
N LEU A 202 -23.39 -14.79 18.41
CA LEU A 202 -24.00 -13.46 18.58
C LEU A 202 -25.36 -13.51 19.30
N ALA A 203 -26.08 -14.63 19.18
CA ALA A 203 -27.32 -14.86 19.89
C ALA A 203 -27.12 -14.99 21.41
N ASP A 204 -25.97 -15.48 21.87
CA ASP A 204 -25.69 -15.65 23.30
C ASP A 204 -25.58 -14.30 24.00
N PHE A 205 -24.93 -13.32 23.37
CA PHE A 205 -24.85 -11.95 23.90
C PHE A 205 -26.23 -11.28 24.00
N ALA A 206 -27.08 -11.45 22.97
CA ALA A 206 -28.45 -10.97 23.02
C ALA A 206 -29.29 -11.71 24.08
N LEU A 207 -29.02 -13.00 24.30
CA LEU A 207 -29.68 -13.83 25.30
C LEU A 207 -29.32 -13.42 26.73
N MET A 208 -28.09 -12.98 26.99
CA MET A 208 -27.66 -12.44 28.30
C MET A 208 -28.51 -11.23 28.73
N ALA A 209 -29.11 -10.51 27.78
CA ALA A 209 -29.97 -9.39 28.10
C ALA A 209 -31.38 -9.81 28.54
N ALA A 210 -31.79 -11.06 28.38
CA ALA A 210 -33.13 -11.50 28.75
C ALA A 210 -33.40 -11.26 30.26
N PRO A 211 -34.58 -10.73 30.66
CA PRO A 211 -35.78 -10.47 29.87
C PRO A 211 -35.91 -9.02 29.36
N LYS A 212 -34.82 -8.28 29.16
CA LYS A 212 -34.86 -6.89 28.64
C LYS A 212 -35.32 -6.85 27.18
N PRO A 213 -36.01 -5.80 26.70
CA PRO A 213 -36.45 -5.75 25.31
C PRO A 213 -35.30 -5.68 24.27
N VAL A 214 -35.29 -6.58 23.29
CA VAL A 214 -34.31 -6.64 22.17
C VAL A 214 -35.01 -6.66 20.81
N LEU A 215 -34.56 -5.82 19.88
CA LEU A 215 -35.03 -5.79 18.49
C LEU A 215 -33.91 -6.15 17.52
N ILE A 216 -34.18 -7.06 16.59
CA ILE A 216 -33.28 -7.38 15.47
C ILE A 216 -33.80 -6.74 14.18
N LEU A 217 -32.95 -6.04 13.44
CA LEU A 217 -33.29 -5.37 12.18
C LEU A 217 -32.40 -5.89 11.04
N SER A 218 -32.99 -6.60 10.07
CA SER A 218 -32.25 -7.25 8.97
C SER A 218 -32.77 -6.84 7.59
N GLY A 219 -31.88 -6.80 6.60
CA GLY A 219 -32.24 -6.60 5.19
C GLY A 219 -32.19 -7.93 4.44
N LYS A 220 -33.13 -8.18 3.52
CA LYS A 220 -33.14 -9.40 2.68
C LYS A 220 -31.98 -9.47 1.69
N TYR A 221 -31.43 -8.32 1.28
CA TYR A 221 -30.34 -8.21 0.31
C TYR A 221 -29.08 -7.63 0.92
N ASP A 222 -28.97 -7.69 2.25
CA ASP A 222 -27.78 -7.32 3.00
C ASP A 222 -26.65 -8.33 2.68
N PHE A 223 -25.39 -7.93 2.82
CA PHE A 223 -24.31 -8.91 2.81
C PHE A 223 -24.38 -9.78 4.06
N VAL A 224 -24.85 -9.25 5.20
CA VAL A 224 -25.10 -10.00 6.45
C VAL A 224 -26.13 -11.10 6.21
N ASP A 225 -25.80 -12.34 6.58
CA ASP A 225 -26.61 -13.51 6.21
C ASP A 225 -27.93 -13.51 6.99
N LEU A 226 -29.04 -13.38 6.25
CA LEU A 226 -30.39 -13.37 6.83
C LEU A 226 -30.74 -14.73 7.44
N TRP A 227 -30.28 -15.83 6.86
CA TRP A 227 -30.61 -17.16 7.36
C TRP A 227 -30.01 -17.38 8.75
N GLY A 228 -28.71 -17.10 8.92
CA GLY A 228 -28.06 -17.12 10.23
C GLY A 228 -28.72 -16.16 11.23
N ALA A 229 -29.15 -14.97 10.78
CA ALA A 229 -29.89 -14.03 11.62
C ALA A 229 -31.22 -14.61 12.15
N GLN A 230 -31.99 -15.25 11.26
CA GLN A 230 -33.27 -15.89 11.60
C GLN A 230 -33.07 -17.07 12.55
N GLN A 231 -32.02 -17.86 12.37
CA GLN A 231 -31.70 -18.97 13.27
C GLN A 231 -31.33 -18.47 14.68
N GLY A 232 -30.45 -17.46 14.78
CA GLY A 232 -30.12 -16.83 16.06
C GLY A 232 -31.35 -16.20 16.73
N PHE A 233 -32.21 -15.53 15.96
CA PHE A 233 -33.44 -14.94 16.48
C PHE A 233 -34.45 -15.99 16.97
N ALA A 234 -34.57 -17.13 16.28
CA ALA A 234 -35.45 -18.21 16.72
C ALA A 234 -35.03 -18.76 18.10
N GLN A 235 -33.72 -18.86 18.37
CA GLN A 235 -33.20 -19.23 19.68
C GLN A 235 -33.58 -18.18 20.74
N LEU A 236 -33.34 -16.90 20.44
CA LEU A 236 -33.72 -15.78 21.31
C LEU A 236 -35.23 -15.77 21.61
N LYS A 237 -36.08 -15.93 20.60
CA LYS A 237 -37.54 -15.96 20.74
C LYS A 237 -38.01 -17.11 21.62
N LYS A 238 -37.40 -18.29 21.49
CA LYS A 238 -37.69 -19.45 22.34
C LYS A 238 -37.38 -19.16 23.80
N ALA A 239 -36.24 -18.55 24.10
CA ALA A 239 -35.86 -18.19 25.46
C ALA A 239 -36.82 -17.17 26.07
N TYR A 240 -37.15 -16.09 25.35
CA TYR A 240 -38.09 -15.07 25.81
C TYR A 240 -39.50 -15.61 26.02
N SER A 241 -39.95 -16.54 25.18
CA SER A 241 -41.23 -17.23 25.35
C SER A 241 -41.22 -18.09 26.62
N THR A 242 -40.11 -18.77 26.89
CA THR A 242 -39.94 -19.59 28.11
C THR A 242 -39.95 -18.73 29.38
N LEU A 243 -39.40 -17.52 29.32
CA LEU A 243 -39.42 -16.54 30.40
C LEU A 243 -40.79 -15.82 30.57
N GLY A 244 -41.80 -16.18 29.76
CA GLY A 244 -43.12 -15.56 29.82
C GLY A 244 -43.19 -14.12 29.27
N VAL A 245 -42.18 -13.70 28.51
CA VAL A 245 -42.08 -12.35 27.93
C VAL A 245 -41.82 -12.35 26.41
N PRO A 246 -42.58 -13.13 25.61
CA PRO A 246 -42.32 -13.28 24.18
C PRO A 246 -42.33 -11.95 23.42
N ASP A 247 -43.11 -10.97 23.86
CA ASP A 247 -43.23 -9.66 23.20
C ASP A 247 -42.03 -8.74 23.42
N ARG A 248 -41.12 -9.09 24.33
CA ARG A 248 -39.87 -8.35 24.58
C ARG A 248 -38.75 -8.71 23.59
N THR A 249 -39.01 -9.58 22.61
CA THR A 249 -38.08 -9.76 21.49
C THR A 249 -38.84 -9.81 20.17
N ASP A 250 -38.30 -9.08 19.18
CA ASP A 250 -38.88 -9.03 17.84
C ASP A 250 -37.80 -8.89 16.76
N MET A 251 -38.15 -9.27 15.52
CA MET A 251 -37.29 -9.15 14.36
C MET A 251 -38.06 -8.53 13.20
N LEU A 252 -37.52 -7.45 12.63
CA LEU A 252 -38.01 -6.90 11.36
C LEU A 252 -37.06 -7.29 10.23
N THR A 253 -37.63 -7.84 9.16
CA THR A 253 -36.93 -8.07 7.89
C THR A 253 -37.56 -7.21 6.80
N VAL A 254 -36.74 -6.44 6.08
CA VAL A 254 -37.23 -5.56 4.99
C VAL A 254 -36.47 -5.80 3.68
N GLU A 255 -37.08 -5.46 2.55
CA GLU A 255 -36.52 -5.67 1.20
C GLU A 255 -35.48 -4.61 0.83
N MET A 256 -34.37 -4.59 1.57
CA MET A 256 -33.28 -3.64 1.34
C MET A 256 -31.90 -4.29 1.47
N ARG A 257 -30.89 -3.58 0.95
CA ARG A 257 -29.46 -3.89 1.16
C ARG A 257 -28.98 -3.40 2.54
N HIS A 258 -27.67 -3.43 2.78
CA HIS A 258 -27.08 -2.98 4.04
C HIS A 258 -27.49 -1.55 4.46
N GLY A 259 -27.79 -1.35 5.74
CA GLY A 259 -28.09 -0.03 6.33
C GLY A 259 -29.49 0.11 6.97
N LEU A 260 -29.81 1.34 7.38
CA LEU A 260 -31.00 1.69 8.17
C LEU A 260 -31.99 2.58 7.39
N GLY A 261 -32.75 1.93 6.51
CA GLY A 261 -33.81 2.56 5.70
C GLY A 261 -35.04 2.96 6.52
N THR A 262 -36.01 3.59 5.86
CA THR A 262 -37.22 4.16 6.49
C THR A 262 -37.96 3.16 7.38
N GLU A 263 -38.31 1.97 6.86
CA GLU A 263 -39.07 0.97 7.62
C GLU A 263 -38.32 0.49 8.88
N LYS A 264 -37.02 0.20 8.75
CA LYS A 264 -36.19 -0.19 9.91
C LYS A 264 -36.13 0.94 10.93
N ARG A 265 -36.00 2.20 10.49
CA ARG A 265 -35.97 3.38 11.36
C ARG A 265 -37.30 3.61 12.08
N GLU A 266 -38.42 3.50 11.39
CA GLU A 266 -39.75 3.61 11.99
C GLU A 266 -39.98 2.55 13.05
N ARG A 267 -39.58 1.30 12.78
CA ARG A 267 -39.64 0.21 13.76
C ARG A 267 -38.73 0.47 14.95
N LEU A 268 -37.50 0.90 14.71
CA LEU A 268 -36.50 1.25 15.73
C LEU A 268 -37.07 2.31 16.70
N VAL A 269 -37.55 3.43 16.17
CA VAL A 269 -38.10 4.53 16.97
C VAL A 269 -39.32 4.08 17.75
N SER A 270 -40.23 3.32 17.11
CA SER A 270 -41.41 2.78 17.78
C SER A 270 -41.05 1.81 18.90
N TRP A 271 -39.98 1.01 18.73
CA TRP A 271 -39.49 0.07 19.74
C TRP A 271 -38.96 0.78 20.99
N PHE A 272 -38.06 1.75 20.82
CA PHE A 272 -37.55 2.52 21.96
C PHE A 272 -38.64 3.35 22.63
N ARG A 273 -39.56 3.93 21.86
CA ARG A 273 -40.70 4.66 22.43
C ARG A 273 -41.55 3.75 23.29
N GLN A 274 -41.92 2.56 22.79
CA GLN A 274 -42.70 1.59 23.56
C GLN A 274 -42.01 1.22 24.87
N TRP A 275 -40.72 0.88 24.83
CA TRP A 275 -40.07 0.27 25.98
C TRP A 275 -39.40 1.25 26.94
N LEU A 276 -39.05 2.46 26.50
CA LEU A 276 -38.53 3.51 27.37
C LEU A 276 -39.63 4.45 27.87
N THR A 277 -40.63 4.78 27.04
CA THR A 277 -41.68 5.78 27.41
C THR A 277 -43.01 5.14 27.82
N GLY A 278 -43.25 3.87 27.44
CA GLY A 278 -44.55 3.21 27.57
C GLY A 278 -45.54 3.53 26.42
N ASP A 279 -45.20 4.42 25.50
CA ASP A 279 -46.06 4.82 24.39
C ASP A 279 -45.88 3.91 23.16
N LYS A 280 -46.97 3.22 22.79
CA LYS A 280 -47.01 2.22 21.71
C LYS A 280 -47.39 2.79 20.34
N LYS A 281 -47.47 4.11 20.19
CA LYS A 281 -47.86 4.73 18.91
C LYS A 281 -46.82 4.44 17.82
N VAL A 282 -47.27 3.79 16.74
CA VAL A 282 -46.46 3.56 15.53
C VAL A 282 -46.21 4.89 14.83
N MET A 283 -44.95 5.13 14.47
CA MET A 283 -44.53 6.36 13.80
C MET A 283 -44.32 6.11 12.30
N THR A 284 -44.88 6.99 11.46
CA THR A 284 -44.84 6.88 9.98
C THR A 284 -44.24 8.12 9.29
N ASN A 285 -43.69 9.07 10.06
CA ASN A 285 -43.19 10.34 9.52
C ASN A 285 -41.76 10.62 10.00
N THR A 286 -40.81 10.54 9.08
CA THR A 286 -39.44 11.04 9.27
C THR A 286 -39.33 12.46 8.71
N PHE A 287 -39.05 13.44 9.57
CA PHE A 287 -38.71 14.78 9.09
C PHE A 287 -37.24 14.80 8.65
N PRO A 288 -36.90 15.34 7.46
CA PRO A 288 -35.51 15.56 7.09
C PRO A 288 -34.96 16.71 7.94
N VAL A 289 -34.27 16.37 9.04
CA VAL A 289 -33.48 17.34 9.80
C VAL A 289 -32.08 17.32 9.23
N ARG A 290 -31.71 18.37 8.48
CA ARG A 290 -30.35 18.56 7.98
C ARG A 290 -29.61 19.47 8.95
N LEU A 291 -28.67 18.88 9.68
CA LEU A 291 -27.75 19.62 10.56
C LEU A 291 -26.39 19.72 9.85
N ASP A 292 -25.74 20.86 10.02
CA ASP A 292 -24.40 21.08 9.48
C ASP A 292 -23.40 20.23 10.28
N ILE A 293 -22.65 19.36 9.59
CA ILE A 293 -21.69 18.45 10.22
C ILE A 293 -20.60 19.22 10.98
N HIS A 294 -20.25 20.43 10.53
CA HIS A 294 -19.26 21.28 11.22
C HIS A 294 -19.73 21.71 12.61
N GLN A 295 -21.04 21.77 12.86
CA GLN A 295 -21.60 22.09 14.18
C GLN A 295 -21.50 20.91 15.16
N LEU A 296 -21.11 19.73 14.66
CA LEU A 296 -21.02 18.50 15.45
C LEU A 296 -19.59 18.18 15.85
N TYR A 297 -18.61 18.91 15.33
CA TYR A 297 -17.22 18.74 15.73
C TYR A 297 -16.97 19.41 17.08
N SER A 298 -16.23 18.70 17.93
CA SER A 298 -15.81 19.11 19.26
C SER A 298 -14.44 19.76 19.23
N THR A 299 -13.66 19.52 18.18
CA THR A 299 -12.28 19.98 18.05
C THR A 299 -12.13 21.06 16.97
N SER A 300 -11.11 21.90 17.11
CA SER A 300 -10.80 22.98 16.16
C SER A 300 -10.13 22.49 14.88
N THR A 301 -9.44 21.35 14.94
CA THR A 301 -8.71 20.74 13.83
C THR A 301 -9.51 19.61 13.16
N TYR A 302 -10.72 19.33 13.64
CA TYR A 302 -11.56 18.21 13.24
C TYR A 302 -10.96 16.83 13.54
N GLN A 303 -9.89 16.74 14.32
CA GLN A 303 -9.26 15.50 14.77
C GLN A 303 -8.73 15.65 16.19
N VAL A 304 -9.10 14.72 17.07
CA VAL A 304 -8.68 14.67 18.47
C VAL A 304 -7.15 14.66 18.60
N ASN A 305 -6.48 13.82 17.80
CA ASN A 305 -5.03 13.62 17.84
C ASN A 305 -4.21 14.84 17.40
N THR A 306 -4.82 15.82 16.74
CA THR A 306 -4.15 17.09 16.36
C THR A 306 -4.65 18.29 17.14
N ALA A 307 -5.78 18.17 17.84
CA ALA A 307 -6.39 19.25 18.62
C ALA A 307 -5.83 19.38 20.04
N TYR A 308 -5.32 18.29 20.61
CA TYR A 308 -4.85 18.23 22.00
C TYR A 308 -3.44 17.64 22.05
N ASP A 309 -2.50 18.39 22.63
CA ASP A 309 -1.10 17.98 22.76
C ASP A 309 -0.92 16.72 23.62
N ASP A 310 -1.84 16.48 24.56
CA ASP A 310 -1.85 15.31 25.43
C ASP A 310 -2.65 14.13 24.87
N ALA A 311 -3.31 14.25 23.71
CA ALA A 311 -4.04 13.13 23.12
C ALA A 311 -3.10 11.93 22.82
N LEU A 312 -3.49 10.76 23.31
CA LEU A 312 -2.82 9.50 23.00
C LEU A 312 -3.56 8.80 21.87
N ASP A 313 -2.84 8.59 20.77
CA ASP A 313 -3.25 7.69 19.70
C ASP A 313 -3.05 6.21 20.12
N CYS A 314 -3.74 5.30 19.43
CA CYS A 314 -3.67 3.86 19.72
C CYS A 314 -2.25 3.29 19.65
N MET A 315 -1.35 3.85 18.82
CA MET A 315 0.02 3.35 18.69
C MET A 315 0.83 3.68 19.95
N LYS A 316 0.74 4.93 20.42
CA LYS A 316 1.37 5.37 21.68
C LYS A 316 0.81 4.59 22.87
N GLU A 317 -0.51 4.41 22.95
CA GLU A 317 -1.16 3.63 24.01
C GLU A 317 -0.65 2.18 24.01
N ASN A 318 -0.57 1.54 22.84
CA ASN A 318 -0.06 0.18 22.71
C ASN A 318 1.42 0.06 23.13
N VAL A 319 2.26 1.03 22.74
CA VAL A 319 3.68 1.06 23.14
C VAL A 319 3.82 1.29 24.64
N GLN A 320 3.01 2.17 25.24
CA GLN A 320 3.00 2.38 26.68
C GLN A 320 2.62 1.08 27.40
N LYS A 321 1.50 0.45 27.02
CA LYS A 321 1.08 -0.84 27.59
C LYS A 321 2.13 -1.93 27.42
N TYR A 322 2.82 -1.97 26.27
CA TYR A 322 3.94 -2.87 26.08
C TYR A 322 5.04 -2.64 27.11
N ASN A 323 5.40 -1.38 27.39
CA ASN A 323 6.44 -1.04 28.36
C ASN A 323 5.99 -1.35 29.80
N ASP A 324 4.72 -1.09 30.13
CA ASP A 324 4.15 -1.38 31.46
C ASP A 324 4.17 -2.89 31.77
N LEU A 325 4.05 -3.73 30.74
CA LEU A 325 4.14 -5.19 30.87
C LEU A 325 5.57 -5.72 30.99
N GLU A 326 6.61 -4.88 30.93
CA GLU A 326 8.01 -5.33 30.91
C GLU A 326 8.39 -6.09 32.17
N GLU A 327 8.06 -5.58 33.36
CA GLU A 327 8.38 -6.26 34.63
C GLU A 327 7.69 -7.63 34.71
N GLN A 328 6.42 -7.71 34.30
CA GLN A 328 5.66 -8.95 34.25
C GLN A 328 6.30 -9.95 33.27
N ARG A 329 6.64 -9.52 32.05
CA ARG A 329 7.32 -10.36 31.05
C ARG A 329 8.64 -10.89 31.60
N GLN A 330 9.50 -10.02 32.12
CA GLN A 330 10.80 -10.43 32.65
C GLN A 330 10.66 -11.39 33.85
N SER A 331 9.70 -11.15 34.74
CA SER A 331 9.38 -12.06 35.84
C SER A 331 8.91 -13.42 35.34
N PHE A 332 8.08 -13.47 34.29
CA PHE A 332 7.65 -14.71 33.66
C PHE A 332 8.82 -15.47 33.02
N LEU A 333 9.66 -14.78 32.24
CA LEU A 333 10.82 -15.39 31.56
C LEU A 333 11.84 -15.98 32.55
N LYS A 334 12.00 -15.38 33.73
CA LYS A 334 12.86 -15.89 34.82
C LYS A 334 12.41 -17.24 35.39
N LYS A 335 11.17 -17.69 35.12
CA LYS A 335 10.67 -19.02 35.53
C LYS A 335 11.33 -20.18 34.75
N GLY A 336 12.12 -19.88 33.71
CA GLY A 336 12.96 -20.83 33.01
C GLY A 336 12.35 -21.41 31.73
N LYS A 337 13.21 -21.95 30.86
CA LYS A 337 12.89 -22.38 29.48
C LYS A 337 11.67 -23.32 29.41
N THR A 338 11.56 -24.31 30.28
CA THR A 338 10.44 -25.28 30.28
C THR A 338 9.08 -24.63 30.52
N VAL A 339 9.00 -23.67 31.46
CA VAL A 339 7.76 -22.95 31.76
C VAL A 339 7.36 -22.07 30.58
N VAL A 340 8.33 -21.36 29.99
CA VAL A 340 8.11 -20.53 28.81
C VAL A 340 7.68 -21.38 27.61
N GLN A 341 8.32 -22.53 27.36
CA GLN A 341 7.93 -23.46 26.30
C GLN A 341 6.50 -23.96 26.45
N LYS A 342 6.06 -24.29 27.67
CA LYS A 342 4.67 -24.69 27.93
C LYS A 342 3.68 -23.59 27.52
N LYS A 343 3.95 -22.33 27.91
CA LYS A 343 3.09 -21.20 27.55
C LYS A 343 3.13 -20.87 26.05
N VAL A 344 4.29 -20.94 25.41
CA VAL A 344 4.41 -20.76 23.96
C VAL A 344 3.57 -21.80 23.22
N LYS A 345 3.64 -23.09 23.60
CA LYS A 345 2.82 -24.15 23.00
C LYS A 345 1.32 -23.90 23.18
N GLU A 346 0.92 -23.46 24.37
CA GLU A 346 -0.47 -23.09 24.68
C GLU A 346 -0.97 -21.95 23.79
N LEU A 347 -0.22 -20.84 23.68
CA LEU A 347 -0.60 -19.70 22.86
C LEU A 347 -0.68 -20.07 21.37
N LEU A 348 0.25 -20.88 20.88
CA LEU A 348 0.25 -21.40 19.51
C LEU A 348 -0.89 -22.41 19.25
N GLY A 349 -1.60 -22.88 20.29
CA GLY A 349 -2.63 -23.92 20.14
C GLY A 349 -2.06 -25.27 19.68
N LEU A 350 -0.79 -25.56 19.99
CA LEU A 350 -0.13 -26.80 19.59
C LEU A 350 -0.68 -27.99 20.38
N SER A 351 -1.08 -29.03 19.66
CA SER A 351 -1.52 -30.31 20.22
C SER A 351 -0.49 -31.40 19.92
N PRO A 352 -0.49 -32.54 20.65
CA PRO A 352 0.33 -33.69 20.28
C PRO A 352 0.08 -34.11 18.83
N ALA A 353 1.14 -34.20 18.05
CA ALA A 353 1.04 -34.47 16.62
C ALA A 353 0.65 -35.94 16.36
N ALA A 354 -0.35 -36.17 15.49
CA ALA A 354 -0.68 -37.49 14.98
C ALA A 354 0.50 -38.09 14.18
N PRO A 355 0.61 -39.43 14.00
CA PRO A 355 1.70 -40.02 13.23
C PRO A 355 1.87 -39.41 11.83
N LEU A 356 3.13 -39.20 11.42
CA LEU A 356 3.45 -38.64 10.10
C LEU A 356 3.33 -39.72 9.02
N LYS A 357 2.47 -39.47 8.03
CA LYS A 357 2.41 -40.22 6.77
C LYS A 357 3.16 -39.44 5.68
N ILE A 358 4.10 -40.11 5.03
CA ILE A 358 4.87 -39.55 3.91
C ILE A 358 4.32 -40.12 2.62
N VAL A 359 3.84 -39.25 1.73
CA VAL A 359 3.35 -39.63 0.41
C VAL A 359 4.38 -39.18 -0.63
N PRO A 360 5.08 -40.12 -1.29
CA PRO A 360 6.01 -39.77 -2.36
C PRO A 360 5.25 -39.27 -3.59
N GLY A 361 5.76 -38.21 -4.20
CA GLY A 361 5.32 -37.67 -5.48
C GLY A 361 6.29 -38.03 -6.60
N GLN A 362 6.45 -37.11 -7.57
CA GLN A 362 7.38 -37.29 -8.68
C GLN A 362 8.84 -37.28 -8.21
N GLN A 363 9.65 -38.17 -8.79
CA GLN A 363 11.11 -38.18 -8.66
C GLN A 363 11.73 -37.81 -10.01
N GLU A 364 12.79 -37.00 -9.97
CA GLU A 364 13.55 -36.60 -11.16
C GLU A 364 15.05 -36.75 -10.87
N SER A 365 15.76 -37.46 -11.75
CA SER A 365 17.21 -37.65 -11.64
C SER A 365 17.92 -36.71 -12.62
N GLY A 366 18.68 -35.77 -12.08
CA GLY A 366 19.53 -34.87 -12.85
C GLY A 366 20.94 -35.45 -13.06
N LYS A 367 21.77 -34.74 -13.85
CA LYS A 367 23.18 -35.11 -14.03
C LYS A 367 23.93 -35.09 -12.69
N GLU A 368 23.69 -34.06 -11.87
CA GLU A 368 24.45 -33.77 -10.65
C GLU A 368 23.64 -33.88 -9.34
N TYR A 369 22.35 -34.21 -9.41
CA TYR A 369 21.47 -34.29 -8.24
C TYR A 369 20.33 -35.30 -8.43
N GLU A 370 19.69 -35.67 -7.33
CA GLU A 370 18.40 -36.36 -7.27
C GLU A 370 17.35 -35.42 -6.65
N GLN A 371 16.16 -35.33 -7.25
CA GLN A 371 15.06 -34.49 -6.77
C GLN A 371 13.85 -35.34 -6.44
N TYR A 372 13.24 -35.06 -5.30
CA TYR A 372 12.08 -35.75 -4.78
C TYR A 372 10.99 -34.76 -4.38
N LYS A 373 9.75 -35.00 -4.82
CA LYS A 373 8.56 -34.29 -4.35
C LYS A 373 7.85 -35.16 -3.31
N PHE A 374 7.39 -34.56 -2.23
CA PHE A 374 6.63 -35.25 -1.18
C PHE A 374 5.41 -34.44 -0.75
N GLN A 375 4.41 -35.15 -0.23
CA GLN A 375 3.38 -34.57 0.63
C GLN A 375 3.51 -35.17 2.04
N LEU A 376 3.65 -34.30 3.03
CA LEU A 376 3.71 -34.69 4.44
C LEU A 376 2.33 -34.52 5.05
N ILE A 377 1.75 -35.60 5.59
CA ILE A 377 0.37 -35.62 6.07
C ILE A 377 0.32 -36.09 7.54
N ARG A 378 -0.42 -35.35 8.36
CA ARG A 378 -0.87 -35.80 9.68
C ARG A 378 -2.37 -35.70 9.77
N ASP A 379 -3.00 -36.66 10.45
CA ASP A 379 -4.44 -36.62 10.68
C ASP A 379 -4.83 -35.33 11.43
N GLY A 380 -5.82 -34.62 10.89
CA GLY A 380 -6.29 -33.34 11.43
C GLY A 380 -5.46 -32.11 11.05
N GLU A 381 -4.42 -32.26 10.22
CA GLU A 381 -3.59 -31.17 9.71
C GLU A 381 -3.68 -31.05 8.18
N MET A 382 -3.29 -29.88 7.64
CA MET A 382 -3.21 -29.67 6.20
C MET A 382 -1.96 -30.37 5.61
N PRO A 383 -2.05 -31.02 4.43
CA PRO A 383 -0.87 -31.57 3.77
C PRO A 383 0.18 -30.51 3.47
N ILE A 384 1.45 -30.83 3.71
CA ILE A 384 2.58 -29.94 3.42
C ILE A 384 3.26 -30.44 2.14
N PRO A 385 3.16 -29.73 1.00
CA PRO A 385 3.88 -30.07 -0.20
C PRO A 385 5.33 -29.56 -0.11
N CYS A 386 6.28 -30.45 -0.34
CA CYS A 386 7.70 -30.12 -0.28
C CYS A 386 8.54 -30.79 -1.37
N VAL A 387 9.69 -30.19 -1.64
CA VAL A 387 10.70 -30.66 -2.59
C VAL A 387 12.04 -30.76 -1.88
N VAL A 388 12.72 -31.88 -2.10
CA VAL A 388 14.07 -32.15 -1.62
C VAL A 388 14.97 -32.39 -2.83
N ILE A 389 16.06 -31.64 -2.94
CA ILE A 389 17.10 -31.80 -3.95
C ILE A 389 18.39 -32.19 -3.24
N ILE A 390 18.89 -33.37 -3.58
CA ILE A 390 20.10 -33.97 -3.00
C ILE A 390 21.20 -33.96 -4.06
N PRO A 391 22.25 -33.14 -3.91
CA PRO A 391 23.41 -33.20 -4.80
C PRO A 391 24.09 -34.57 -4.72
N LYS A 392 24.57 -35.09 -5.85
CA LYS A 392 25.41 -36.30 -5.86
C LYS A 392 26.76 -36.10 -5.17
N SER A 393 27.16 -34.84 -4.98
CA SER A 393 28.32 -34.42 -4.18
C SER A 393 28.05 -34.40 -2.67
N ALA A 394 26.80 -34.61 -2.22
CA ALA A 394 26.46 -34.60 -0.80
C ALA A 394 27.19 -35.71 -0.04
N THR A 395 27.66 -35.38 1.16
CA THR A 395 28.36 -36.31 2.07
C THR A 395 27.56 -36.46 3.35
N GLY A 396 27.87 -37.45 4.20
CA GLY A 396 27.23 -37.60 5.52
C GLY A 396 27.40 -36.41 6.50
N LYS A 397 28.09 -35.33 6.10
CA LYS A 397 28.23 -34.07 6.84
C LYS A 397 27.53 -32.88 6.15
N SER A 398 26.89 -33.06 5.00
CA SER A 398 26.20 -32.00 4.28
C SER A 398 25.08 -31.40 5.11
N ASN A 399 24.86 -30.09 5.01
CA ASN A 399 23.74 -29.44 5.70
C ASN A 399 22.46 -29.56 4.87
N ILE A 400 21.33 -29.72 5.55
CA ILE A 400 20.01 -29.48 4.98
C ILE A 400 19.75 -27.98 5.07
N HIS A 401 19.56 -27.31 3.94
CA HIS A 401 19.05 -25.94 3.89
C HIS A 401 17.56 -25.98 3.63
N LEU A 402 16.77 -25.81 4.71
CA LEU A 402 15.33 -25.63 4.62
C LEU A 402 15.03 -24.18 4.23
N VAL A 403 14.62 -23.96 2.98
CA VAL A 403 14.31 -22.64 2.44
C VAL A 403 12.79 -22.43 2.37
N LEU A 404 12.33 -21.42 3.11
CA LEU A 404 10.94 -20.98 3.19
C LEU A 404 10.81 -19.57 2.60
N SER A 405 10.33 -19.50 1.36
CA SER A 405 10.13 -18.24 0.63
C SER A 405 8.68 -17.79 0.69
N GLU A 406 8.42 -16.52 1.04
CA GLU A 406 7.06 -15.96 1.02
C GLU A 406 6.43 -15.95 -0.39
N SER A 407 7.24 -16.03 -1.46
CA SER A 407 6.76 -16.21 -2.84
C SER A 407 6.35 -17.65 -3.17
N GLY A 408 6.55 -18.57 -2.23
CA GLY A 408 6.28 -20.00 -2.38
C GLY A 408 7.44 -20.77 -2.98
N LYS A 409 7.46 -22.07 -2.71
CA LYS A 409 8.45 -23.05 -3.19
C LYS A 409 8.63 -22.98 -4.71
N ASN A 410 7.54 -22.87 -5.47
CA ASN A 410 7.62 -22.94 -6.95
C ASN A 410 8.32 -21.71 -7.54
N ALA A 411 8.05 -20.52 -7.00
CA ALA A 411 8.75 -19.31 -7.40
C ALA A 411 10.25 -19.42 -7.05
N PHE A 412 10.57 -19.89 -5.85
CA PHE A 412 11.96 -20.11 -5.43
C PHE A 412 12.73 -21.09 -6.33
N LEU A 413 12.09 -22.22 -6.70
CA LEU A 413 12.70 -23.24 -7.56
C LEU A 413 12.77 -22.84 -9.04
N SER A 414 11.96 -21.87 -9.48
CA SER A 414 12.01 -21.38 -10.87
C SER A 414 13.29 -20.61 -11.19
N GLU A 415 13.99 -20.12 -10.16
CA GLU A 415 15.28 -19.46 -10.29
C GLU A 415 16.41 -20.48 -10.22
N PHE A 416 16.90 -20.93 -11.37
CA PHE A 416 17.91 -21.98 -11.47
C PHE A 416 19.19 -21.70 -10.66
N ALA A 417 19.56 -20.42 -10.49
CA ALA A 417 20.70 -20.01 -9.67
C ALA A 417 20.60 -20.50 -8.21
N ASN A 418 19.39 -20.56 -7.64
CA ASN A 418 19.17 -21.04 -6.27
C ASN A 418 19.51 -22.52 -6.12
N ILE A 419 19.25 -23.32 -7.16
CA ILE A 419 19.60 -24.74 -7.19
C ILE A 419 21.11 -24.88 -7.39
N THR A 420 21.68 -24.21 -8.39
CA THR A 420 23.12 -24.29 -8.72
C THR A 420 24.01 -23.96 -7.53
N ALA A 421 23.70 -22.92 -6.76
CA ALA A 421 24.45 -22.56 -5.56
C ALA A 421 24.47 -23.70 -4.53
N ALA A 422 23.34 -24.37 -4.30
CA ALA A 422 23.26 -25.51 -3.39
C ALA A 422 24.05 -26.72 -3.91
N LEU A 423 24.03 -26.98 -5.22
CA LEU A 423 24.78 -28.08 -5.83
C LEU A 423 26.30 -27.89 -5.69
N MET A 424 26.80 -26.67 -5.94
CA MET A 424 28.23 -26.35 -5.86
C MET A 424 28.80 -26.55 -4.45
N ASP A 425 28.02 -26.21 -3.43
CA ASP A 425 28.44 -26.32 -2.02
C ASP A 425 28.13 -27.69 -1.40
N GLY A 426 27.54 -28.63 -2.17
CA GLY A 426 27.14 -29.95 -1.67
C GLY A 426 26.06 -29.89 -0.59
N ILE A 427 25.18 -28.89 -0.67
CA ILE A 427 24.08 -28.62 0.27
C ILE A 427 22.83 -29.39 -0.16
N ILE A 428 22.16 -30.05 0.78
CA ILE A 428 20.85 -30.65 0.54
C ILE A 428 19.80 -29.54 0.61
N LEU A 429 19.15 -29.23 -0.51
CA LEU A 429 18.15 -28.17 -0.58
C LEU A 429 16.76 -28.75 -0.29
N PHE A 430 16.09 -28.21 0.71
CA PHE A 430 14.71 -28.56 1.07
C PHE A 430 13.86 -27.30 0.98
N THR A 431 12.83 -27.27 0.16
CA THR A 431 11.82 -26.20 0.19
C THR A 431 10.41 -26.75 0.39
N ALA A 432 9.54 -25.99 1.06
CA ALA A 432 8.17 -26.36 1.36
C ALA A 432 7.26 -25.14 1.31
N ASP A 433 5.99 -25.38 0.97
CA ASP A 433 4.93 -24.41 1.21
C ASP A 433 4.26 -24.76 2.55
N LEU A 434 4.43 -23.92 3.58
CA LEU A 434 3.61 -24.08 4.78
C LEU A 434 2.22 -23.50 4.51
N ARG A 435 1.25 -23.90 5.34
CA ARG A 435 -0.15 -23.58 5.07
C ARG A 435 -0.41 -22.08 4.85
N GLY A 436 -1.20 -21.79 3.83
CA GLY A 436 -1.56 -20.46 3.37
C GLY A 436 -0.58 -19.83 2.36
N ILE A 437 0.53 -20.50 2.03
CA ILE A 437 1.52 -20.04 1.04
C ILE A 437 1.61 -21.02 -0.13
N GLY A 438 1.96 -20.52 -1.32
CA GLY A 438 2.22 -21.32 -2.52
C GLY A 438 1.04 -22.22 -2.89
N GLU A 439 1.26 -23.53 -2.95
CA GLU A 439 0.22 -24.52 -3.30
C GLU A 439 -0.93 -24.59 -2.28
N THR A 440 -0.73 -24.08 -1.06
CA THR A 440 -1.73 -24.08 0.01
C THR A 440 -2.39 -22.72 0.22
N ALA A 441 -2.09 -21.75 -0.65
CA ALA A 441 -2.64 -20.41 -0.56
C ALA A 441 -4.14 -20.38 -0.92
N ASP A 442 -4.89 -19.55 -0.21
CA ASP A 442 -6.26 -19.25 -0.58
C ASP A 442 -6.31 -18.51 -1.93
N PRO A 443 -7.32 -18.77 -2.78
CA PRO A 443 -7.58 -17.91 -3.92
C PRO A 443 -7.69 -16.44 -3.53
N ALA A 444 -7.00 -15.57 -4.27
CA ALA A 444 -6.89 -14.15 -3.94
C ALA A 444 -8.25 -13.45 -3.79
N PHE A 445 -9.28 -13.88 -4.54
CA PHE A 445 -10.62 -13.28 -4.47
C PHE A 445 -11.36 -13.51 -3.14
N TYR A 446 -10.91 -14.45 -2.29
CA TYR A 446 -11.44 -14.63 -0.94
C TYR A 446 -10.85 -13.65 0.09
N ASN A 447 -9.80 -12.90 -0.28
CA ASN A 447 -9.14 -11.94 0.61
C ASN A 447 -9.28 -10.53 0.02
N ASP A 448 -10.05 -9.68 0.71
CA ASP A 448 -10.24 -8.28 0.30
C ASP A 448 -8.95 -7.48 0.54
N ALA A 449 -8.41 -6.90 -0.54
CA ALA A 449 -7.17 -6.13 -0.51
C ALA A 449 -7.21 -4.96 0.49
N LYS A 450 -8.39 -4.47 0.88
CA LYS A 450 -8.54 -3.41 1.89
C LYS A 450 -7.97 -3.78 3.27
N TYR A 451 -7.84 -5.08 3.58
CA TYR A 451 -7.31 -5.54 4.86
C TYR A 451 -5.78 -5.59 4.92
N TRP A 452 -5.10 -5.26 3.82
CA TRP A 452 -3.62 -5.22 3.75
C TRP A 452 -2.96 -6.53 4.20
N ASN A 453 -3.67 -7.65 3.97
CA ASN A 453 -3.19 -8.98 4.27
C ASN A 453 -3.82 -9.97 3.29
N PHE A 454 -2.98 -10.67 2.52
CA PHE A 454 -3.43 -11.63 1.51
C PHE A 454 -4.01 -12.95 2.09
N GLU A 455 -3.94 -13.15 3.41
CA GLU A 455 -4.47 -14.32 4.14
C GLU A 455 -5.39 -13.94 5.31
N TYR A 456 -5.95 -12.72 5.29
CA TYR A 456 -6.75 -12.22 6.40
C TYR A 456 -7.90 -13.15 6.80
N ARG A 457 -8.61 -13.72 5.81
CA ARG A 457 -9.69 -14.69 6.04
C ARG A 457 -9.19 -15.89 6.84
N ASN A 458 -8.10 -16.50 6.39
CA ASN A 458 -7.52 -17.68 7.06
C ASN A 458 -6.99 -17.35 8.45
N ALA A 459 -6.35 -16.20 8.63
CA ALA A 459 -5.87 -15.74 9.93
C ALA A 459 -7.03 -15.56 10.93
N MET A 460 -8.14 -14.96 10.50
CA MET A 460 -9.31 -14.71 11.34
C MET A 460 -10.07 -15.98 11.70
N ILE A 461 -10.32 -16.89 10.73
CA ILE A 461 -10.95 -18.19 11.01
C ILE A 461 -10.10 -18.99 11.99
N SER A 462 -8.80 -19.06 11.74
CA SER A 462 -7.83 -19.75 12.59
C SER A 462 -7.81 -19.20 14.02
N MET A 463 -7.87 -17.86 14.15
CA MET A 463 -7.97 -17.21 15.46
C MET A 463 -9.33 -17.46 16.12
N HIS A 464 -10.43 -17.48 15.37
CA HIS A 464 -11.77 -17.74 15.92
C HIS A 464 -11.86 -19.14 16.55
N ILE A 465 -11.30 -20.17 15.90
CA ILE A 465 -11.34 -21.56 16.38
C ILE A 465 -10.24 -21.93 17.40
N GLY A 466 -9.42 -20.98 17.84
CA GLY A 466 -8.38 -21.27 18.84
C GLY A 466 -7.08 -21.87 18.30
N LYS A 467 -6.89 -21.90 16.98
CA LYS A 467 -5.71 -22.46 16.32
C LYS A 467 -5.05 -21.37 15.47
N PRO A 468 -4.34 -20.39 16.03
CA PRO A 468 -3.80 -19.26 15.27
C PRO A 468 -2.86 -19.71 14.13
N MET A 469 -2.89 -19.01 13.00
CA MET A 469 -2.09 -19.34 11.80
C MET A 469 -0.61 -19.53 12.08
N LEU A 470 -0.03 -18.68 12.95
CA LEU A 470 1.35 -18.80 13.39
C LEU A 470 1.63 -20.16 14.04
N GLY A 471 0.76 -20.61 14.94
CA GLY A 471 0.90 -21.90 15.62
C GLY A 471 0.77 -23.08 14.68
N GLN A 472 -0.18 -22.98 13.75
CA GLN A 472 -0.33 -23.99 12.71
C GLN A 472 0.91 -24.11 11.80
N ARG A 473 1.58 -23.00 11.43
CA ARG A 473 2.85 -23.03 10.68
C ARG A 473 4.03 -23.55 11.50
N VAL A 474 4.04 -23.31 12.81
CA VAL A 474 5.01 -23.95 13.71
C VAL A 474 4.80 -25.47 13.71
N GLN A 475 3.55 -25.95 13.70
CA GLN A 475 3.26 -27.38 13.56
C GLN A 475 3.74 -27.95 12.22
N ASP A 476 3.64 -27.18 11.14
CA ASP A 476 4.17 -27.57 9.82
C ASP A 476 5.70 -27.72 9.85
N LEU A 477 6.40 -26.74 10.46
CA LEU A 477 7.85 -26.78 10.66
C LEU A 477 8.28 -27.99 11.49
N LEU A 478 7.61 -28.27 12.61
CA LEU A 478 7.90 -29.45 13.44
C LEU A 478 7.68 -30.75 12.65
N THR A 479 6.68 -30.77 11.77
CA THR A 479 6.41 -31.91 10.88
C THR A 479 7.52 -32.12 9.86
N ILE A 480 8.06 -31.05 9.30
CA ILE A 480 9.23 -31.09 8.42
C ILE A 480 10.46 -31.63 9.16
N LEU A 481 10.69 -31.21 10.41
CA LEU A 481 11.82 -31.72 11.21
C LEU A 481 11.69 -33.22 11.53
N ASP A 482 10.47 -33.69 11.80
CA ASP A 482 10.18 -35.12 11.98
C ASP A 482 10.47 -35.88 10.68
N PHE A 483 10.05 -35.34 9.53
CA PHE A 483 10.37 -35.91 8.22
C PHE A 483 11.88 -36.02 7.98
N CYS A 484 12.66 -34.96 8.25
CA CYS A 484 14.13 -35.02 8.17
C CYS A 484 14.73 -36.09 9.08
N SER A 485 14.12 -36.37 10.22
CA SER A 485 14.61 -37.37 11.19
C SER A 485 14.25 -38.81 10.79
N MET A 486 13.25 -38.98 9.93
CA MET A 486 12.72 -40.29 9.52
C MET A 486 13.21 -40.73 8.15
N GLN A 487 13.43 -39.81 7.20
CA GLN A 487 13.90 -40.14 5.86
C GLN A 487 15.36 -40.58 5.85
N GLU A 488 15.65 -41.71 5.21
CA GLU A 488 16.99 -42.31 5.20
C GLU A 488 18.04 -41.34 4.66
N ASP A 489 17.74 -40.65 3.56
CA ASP A 489 18.69 -39.72 2.90
C ASP A 489 18.85 -38.36 3.62
N LEU A 490 18.04 -38.09 4.64
CA LEU A 490 18.07 -36.83 5.41
C LEU A 490 18.50 -37.03 6.87
N LYS A 491 18.33 -38.24 7.40
CA LYS A 491 18.52 -38.54 8.81
C LYS A 491 19.98 -38.34 9.22
N GLY A 492 20.16 -37.50 10.25
CA GLY A 492 21.48 -37.21 10.84
C GLY A 492 22.17 -35.97 10.27
N HIS A 493 21.63 -35.37 9.20
CA HIS A 493 22.15 -34.11 8.66
C HIS A 493 21.68 -32.90 9.51
N PRO A 494 22.54 -31.88 9.74
CA PRO A 494 22.14 -30.66 10.42
C PRO A 494 21.14 -29.85 9.59
N VAL A 495 20.06 -29.37 10.23
CA VAL A 495 19.05 -28.53 9.55
C VAL A 495 19.34 -27.05 9.80
N GLN A 496 19.60 -26.31 8.73
CA GLN A 496 19.71 -24.85 8.73
C GLN A 496 18.49 -24.27 8.02
N VAL A 497 17.82 -23.30 8.64
CA VAL A 497 16.59 -22.71 8.09
C VAL A 497 16.89 -21.34 7.48
N ARG A 498 16.53 -21.13 6.22
CA ARG A 498 16.48 -19.81 5.59
C ARG A 498 15.03 -19.43 5.38
N ALA A 499 14.56 -18.39 6.06
CA ALA A 499 13.18 -17.99 6.01
C ALA A 499 13.02 -16.52 5.67
N GLU A 500 11.98 -16.24 4.91
CA GLU A 500 11.72 -14.91 4.41
C GLU A 500 10.32 -14.44 4.79
N GLY A 501 10.20 -13.14 5.09
CA GLY A 501 8.91 -12.49 5.17
C GLY A 501 8.05 -13.03 6.30
N ILE A 502 6.87 -13.52 5.93
CA ILE A 502 5.85 -14.01 6.86
C ILE A 502 6.31 -15.21 7.71
N TYR A 503 7.34 -15.96 7.29
CA TYR A 503 7.81 -17.15 7.99
C TYR A 503 8.66 -16.86 9.23
N GLY A 504 9.21 -15.65 9.36
CA GLY A 504 10.19 -15.34 10.41
C GLY A 504 9.69 -15.67 11.84
N PRO A 505 8.52 -15.19 12.27
CA PRO A 505 7.97 -15.55 13.58
C PRO A 505 7.80 -17.06 13.75
N ALA A 506 7.31 -17.79 12.74
CA ALA A 506 7.14 -19.24 12.85
C ALA A 506 8.49 -19.95 13.08
N VAL A 507 9.55 -19.52 12.39
CA VAL A 507 10.90 -20.08 12.57
C VAL A 507 11.47 -19.75 13.95
N VAL A 508 11.29 -18.53 14.45
CA VAL A 508 11.72 -18.15 15.81
C VAL A 508 11.05 -19.06 16.86
N HIS A 509 9.75 -19.30 16.72
CA HIS A 509 9.01 -20.17 17.64
C HIS A 509 9.45 -21.64 17.50
N ALA A 510 9.60 -22.16 16.28
CA ALA A 510 10.06 -23.53 16.05
C ALA A 510 11.47 -23.76 16.63
N ALA A 511 12.40 -22.84 16.39
CA ALA A 511 13.77 -22.90 16.92
C ALA A 511 13.82 -22.84 18.46
N PHE A 512 12.90 -22.13 19.09
CA PHE A 512 12.80 -22.11 20.55
C PHE A 512 12.22 -23.41 21.12
N LEU A 513 11.30 -24.07 20.38
CA LEU A 513 10.62 -25.28 20.81
C LEU A 513 11.41 -26.57 20.49
N ASP A 514 12.26 -26.56 19.46
CA ASP A 514 12.92 -27.76 18.94
C ASP A 514 14.40 -27.50 18.64
N ASN A 515 15.27 -28.34 19.20
CA ASN A 515 16.72 -28.18 19.09
C ASN A 515 17.30 -28.77 17.80
N ARG A 516 16.49 -29.38 16.91
CA ARG A 516 16.97 -29.94 15.64
C ARG A 516 17.32 -28.87 14.60
N ILE A 517 16.83 -27.64 14.79
CA ILE A 517 17.25 -26.49 13.99
C ILE A 517 18.64 -26.05 14.50
N ALA A 518 19.67 -26.27 13.69
CA ALA A 518 21.05 -25.93 14.03
C ALA A 518 21.31 -24.41 13.96
N SER A 519 20.74 -23.73 12.96
CA SER A 519 20.82 -22.29 12.78
C SER A 519 19.66 -21.77 11.94
N ALA A 520 19.39 -20.46 11.99
CA ALA A 520 18.42 -19.83 11.12
C ALA A 520 18.91 -18.47 10.57
N GLU A 521 18.56 -18.19 9.32
CA GLU A 521 18.73 -16.89 8.67
C GLU A 521 17.35 -16.36 8.31
N ILE A 522 16.97 -15.20 8.84
CA ILE A 522 15.64 -14.62 8.64
C ILE A 522 15.77 -13.27 7.94
N SER A 523 15.16 -13.13 6.76
CA SER A 523 15.10 -11.90 5.97
C SER A 523 13.68 -11.37 5.83
N ARG A 524 13.52 -10.08 5.51
CA ARG A 524 12.24 -9.41 5.23
C ARG A 524 11.13 -9.62 6.28
N SER A 525 11.47 -9.96 7.52
CA SER A 525 10.53 -10.30 8.58
C SER A 525 10.61 -9.36 9.80
N ILE A 526 9.57 -9.35 10.62
CA ILE A 526 9.56 -8.63 11.89
C ILE A 526 10.57 -9.24 12.87
N ARG A 527 11.31 -8.38 13.57
CA ARG A 527 12.30 -8.80 14.57
C ARG A 527 11.78 -8.75 16.01
N THR A 528 10.76 -7.92 16.22
CA THR A 528 10.03 -7.72 17.47
C THR A 528 8.63 -7.27 17.10
N TRP A 529 7.64 -7.68 17.87
CA TRP A 529 6.27 -7.18 17.70
C TRP A 529 6.13 -5.73 18.15
N LYS A 530 7.06 -5.19 18.97
CA LYS A 530 7.05 -3.80 19.43
C LYS A 530 7.07 -2.80 18.27
N THR A 531 7.89 -3.04 17.24
CA THR A 531 7.97 -2.13 16.08
C THR A 531 6.63 -2.02 15.35
N TYR A 532 5.87 -3.10 15.35
CA TYR A 532 4.55 -3.12 14.73
C TYR A 532 3.51 -2.37 15.56
N LEU A 533 3.60 -2.37 16.89
CA LEU A 533 2.73 -1.55 17.74
C LEU A 533 2.85 -0.05 17.41
N SER A 534 4.06 0.41 17.11
CA SER A 534 4.32 1.80 16.67
C SER A 534 4.04 2.05 15.19
N ASN A 535 4.03 1.01 14.36
CA ASN A 535 3.84 1.11 12.91
C ASN A 535 2.88 0.02 12.40
N PRO A 536 1.56 0.16 12.66
CA PRO A 536 0.57 -0.86 12.35
C PRO A 536 0.26 -0.99 10.85
N MET A 537 0.79 -0.08 10.01
CA MET A 537 0.59 -0.02 8.56
C MET A 537 1.40 -1.07 7.78
N GLN A 538 2.19 -1.91 8.44
CA GLN A 538 2.89 -3.01 7.79
C GLN A 538 1.89 -4.06 7.25
N GLN A 539 2.04 -4.42 5.97
CA GLN A 539 1.20 -5.42 5.31
C GLN A 539 1.50 -6.85 5.78
N ASN A 540 0.53 -7.75 5.62
CA ASN A 540 0.64 -9.20 5.81
C ASN A 540 1.00 -9.61 7.25
N MET A 541 0.55 -8.82 8.23
CA MET A 541 0.92 -9.00 9.64
C MET A 541 -0.03 -9.90 10.43
N TYR A 542 -1.33 -9.88 10.12
CA TYR A 542 -2.36 -10.56 10.90
C TYR A 542 -2.15 -12.09 11.08
N SER A 543 -1.52 -12.76 10.12
CA SER A 543 -1.17 -14.18 10.20
C SER A 543 -0.03 -14.48 11.19
N ASN A 544 0.72 -13.45 11.59
CA ASN A 544 1.75 -13.49 12.63
C ASN A 544 1.27 -12.95 13.99
N VAL A 545 -0.02 -12.66 14.14
CA VAL A 545 -0.61 -12.21 15.41
C VAL A 545 -0.93 -13.41 16.30
N LEU A 546 -0.46 -13.33 17.55
CA LEU A 546 -0.70 -14.32 18.59
C LEU A 546 -1.33 -13.62 19.80
N TYR A 547 -2.59 -13.91 20.09
CA TYR A 547 -3.35 -13.16 21.08
C TYR A 547 -2.70 -13.23 22.47
N GLY A 548 -2.37 -12.08 23.04
CA GLY A 548 -1.79 -11.95 24.38
C GLY A 548 -0.33 -12.38 24.50
N ALA A 549 0.39 -12.64 23.40
CA ALA A 549 1.79 -13.05 23.47
C ALA A 549 2.68 -12.06 24.23
N LEU A 550 2.44 -10.75 24.06
CA LEU A 550 3.22 -9.68 24.69
C LEU A 550 3.00 -9.53 26.20
N ASN A 551 2.09 -10.31 26.79
CA ASN A 551 1.99 -10.46 28.24
C ASN A 551 3.07 -11.40 28.82
N TYR A 552 3.74 -12.18 27.96
CA TYR A 552 4.66 -13.25 28.36
C TYR A 552 6.04 -13.12 27.73
N TYR A 553 6.13 -12.77 26.45
CA TYR A 553 7.40 -12.66 25.72
C TYR A 553 7.27 -11.80 24.46
N ASP A 554 8.40 -11.37 23.92
CA ASP A 554 8.55 -10.86 22.55
C ASP A 554 9.50 -11.78 21.74
N LEU A 555 9.54 -11.62 20.42
CA LEU A 555 10.39 -12.45 19.54
C LEU A 555 11.87 -12.47 19.97
N PRO A 556 12.52 -11.34 20.34
CA PRO A 556 13.91 -11.35 20.79
C PRO A 556 14.15 -12.20 22.04
N ASP A 557 13.15 -12.35 22.92
CA ASP A 557 13.28 -13.21 24.08
C ASP A 557 13.40 -14.67 23.65
N LEU A 558 12.55 -15.13 22.73
CA LEU A 558 12.61 -16.50 22.21
C LEU A 558 13.92 -16.78 21.47
N VAL A 559 14.43 -15.81 20.71
CA VAL A 559 15.76 -15.90 20.06
C VAL A 559 16.85 -16.06 21.12
N ARG A 560 16.82 -15.29 22.20
CA ARG A 560 17.79 -15.41 23.30
C ARG A 560 17.72 -16.78 23.99
N PHE A 561 16.52 -17.34 24.16
CA PHE A 561 16.32 -18.64 24.82
C PHE A 561 16.59 -19.86 23.93
N SER A 562 16.50 -19.74 22.61
CA SER A 562 16.78 -20.85 21.70
C SER A 562 18.27 -21.23 21.72
N GLY A 563 19.15 -20.25 21.93
CA GLY A 563 20.60 -20.45 21.93
C GLY A 563 21.18 -20.72 20.55
N ILE A 564 20.38 -20.60 19.50
CA ILE A 564 20.82 -20.75 18.11
C ILE A 564 21.19 -19.39 17.50
N SER A 565 22.13 -19.38 16.56
CA SER A 565 22.43 -18.17 15.79
C SER A 565 21.26 -17.89 14.84
N ILE A 566 20.46 -16.87 15.17
CA ILE A 566 19.47 -16.28 14.26
C ILE A 566 20.09 -14.99 13.72
N ALA A 567 20.67 -15.07 12.52
CA ALA A 567 21.36 -13.96 11.90
C ALA A 567 20.46 -13.26 10.87
N ALA A 568 20.66 -11.95 10.69
CA ALA A 568 20.34 -11.33 9.41
C ALA A 568 21.25 -11.96 8.34
N PRO A 569 20.81 -12.08 7.07
CA PRO A 569 21.63 -12.67 6.02
C PRO A 569 23.04 -12.07 6.03
N LYS A 570 24.07 -12.91 6.00
CA LYS A 570 25.44 -12.42 5.78
C LYS A 570 25.48 -11.66 4.46
N ALA A 571 26.24 -10.56 4.45
CA ALA A 571 26.42 -9.66 3.32
C ALA A 571 26.61 -10.42 1.98
N CYS A 572 26.02 -9.83 0.94
CA CYS A 572 25.84 -10.37 -0.40
C CYS A 572 27.06 -11.16 -0.92
N TYR A 573 26.83 -12.41 -1.28
CA TYR A 573 27.75 -13.13 -2.15
C TYR A 573 27.85 -12.41 -3.50
N PRO A 574 29.04 -12.31 -4.10
CA PRO A 574 29.19 -11.79 -5.46
C PRO A 574 28.37 -12.68 -6.41
N ALA A 575 27.51 -12.07 -7.22
CA ALA A 575 26.92 -12.75 -8.35
C ALA A 575 28.05 -13.16 -9.30
N LEU A 576 28.20 -14.47 -9.54
CA LEU A 576 28.93 -14.96 -10.70
C LEU A 576 28.07 -14.69 -11.93
N ASP A 577 28.70 -14.14 -12.96
CA ASP A 577 28.07 -13.89 -14.25
C ASP A 577 27.42 -15.18 -14.78
N PRO A 578 26.10 -15.21 -15.05
CA PRO A 578 25.50 -16.36 -15.70
C PRO A 578 25.97 -16.43 -17.16
N GLU A 579 26.43 -17.61 -17.59
CA GLU A 579 26.65 -17.88 -19.01
C GLU A 579 25.34 -17.72 -19.81
N PRO A 580 25.41 -17.23 -21.07
CA PRO A 580 24.24 -16.79 -21.80
C PRO A 580 23.38 -17.96 -22.31
N THR A 581 22.11 -18.01 -21.88
CA THR A 581 21.04 -18.75 -22.57
C THR A 581 20.24 -17.84 -23.51
N GLU A 582 19.89 -18.35 -24.69
CA GLU A 582 19.41 -17.67 -25.91
C GLU A 582 18.07 -16.90 -25.85
N THR A 583 17.52 -16.53 -24.69
CA THR A 583 16.38 -15.59 -24.64
C THR A 583 16.59 -14.50 -23.59
N GLN A 584 16.80 -13.26 -24.05
CA GLN A 584 17.09 -12.12 -23.20
C GLN A 584 15.80 -11.59 -22.54
N GLN A 585 15.73 -11.65 -21.20
CA GLN A 585 14.55 -11.21 -20.43
C GLN A 585 14.48 -9.67 -20.34
N PRO A 586 13.35 -9.02 -20.71
CA PRO A 586 13.16 -7.57 -20.55
C PRO A 586 13.38 -7.08 -19.12
N ALA A 587 13.77 -5.82 -18.96
CA ALA A 587 14.06 -5.16 -17.68
C ALA A 587 12.87 -5.26 -16.71
N PHE A 588 11.66 -5.04 -17.23
CA PHE A 588 10.36 -5.21 -16.58
C PHE A 588 9.27 -5.37 -17.66
N PRO A 589 8.06 -5.86 -17.33
CA PRO A 589 6.95 -5.88 -18.30
C PRO A 589 6.64 -4.48 -18.83
N GLY A 590 6.68 -4.31 -20.15
CA GLY A 590 6.48 -3.01 -20.82
C GLY A 590 7.77 -2.18 -21.01
N ALA A 591 8.95 -2.71 -20.69
CA ALA A 591 10.22 -2.11 -21.10
C ALA A 591 10.41 -2.24 -22.61
N GLU A 592 10.63 -1.13 -23.31
CA GLU A 592 10.86 -1.08 -24.76
C GLU A 592 12.09 -0.23 -25.10
N GLY A 593 12.45 -0.18 -26.38
CA GLY A 593 13.61 0.58 -26.84
C GLY A 593 14.95 -0.11 -26.56
N PHE A 594 16.04 0.59 -26.82
CA PHE A 594 17.38 -0.02 -26.79
C PHE A 594 17.86 -0.41 -25.39
N GLY A 595 17.33 0.22 -24.34
CA GLY A 595 17.57 -0.15 -22.94
C GLY A 595 16.69 -1.28 -22.41
N GLN A 596 15.80 -1.87 -23.23
CA GLN A 596 14.75 -2.80 -22.77
C GLN A 596 15.24 -4.05 -22.06
N PHE A 597 16.50 -4.45 -22.26
CA PHE A 597 17.11 -5.64 -21.65
C PHE A 597 18.05 -5.34 -20.48
N THR A 598 18.04 -4.11 -19.96
CA THR A 598 18.82 -3.73 -18.78
C THR A 598 18.50 -4.64 -17.60
N SER A 599 19.52 -5.24 -16.97
CA SER A 599 19.32 -6.18 -15.85
C SER A 599 19.05 -5.47 -14.53
N GLY A 600 19.63 -4.27 -14.31
CA GLY A 600 19.49 -3.53 -13.07
C GLY A 600 19.95 -4.35 -11.87
N GLY A 601 19.13 -4.36 -10.82
CA GLY A 601 19.36 -5.12 -9.58
C GLY A 601 18.96 -6.60 -9.62
N ARG A 602 18.66 -7.19 -10.80
CA ARG A 602 18.19 -8.58 -10.94
C ARG A 602 19.21 -9.58 -10.36
N GLY A 603 18.72 -10.57 -9.62
CA GLY A 603 19.55 -11.56 -8.91
C GLY A 603 20.31 -11.00 -7.70
N GLY A 604 20.11 -9.72 -7.39
CA GLY A 604 20.75 -8.99 -6.31
C GLY A 604 19.94 -8.93 -5.01
N CYS A 605 20.45 -8.16 -4.04
CA CYS A 605 19.74 -7.96 -2.78
C CYS A 605 18.61 -6.93 -2.90
N ILE A 606 17.61 -7.02 -2.01
CA ILE A 606 16.57 -6.00 -1.88
C ILE A 606 16.93 -5.08 -0.70
N LEU A 607 17.04 -3.79 -0.96
CA LEU A 607 17.37 -2.75 0.03
C LEU A 607 16.14 -1.87 0.27
N PHE A 608 15.87 -1.55 1.53
CA PHE A 608 14.72 -0.75 1.93
C PHE A 608 15.14 0.65 2.31
N VAL A 609 14.46 1.64 1.74
CA VAL A 609 14.48 3.02 2.21
C VAL A 609 13.36 3.19 3.23
N ASP A 610 13.73 3.39 4.48
CA ASP A 610 12.85 3.40 5.65
C ASP A 610 12.66 4.82 6.23
N ASN A 611 13.34 5.83 5.69
CA ASN A 611 13.18 7.24 6.09
C ASN A 611 13.46 8.21 4.93
N LEU A 612 13.06 9.47 5.12
CA LEU A 612 13.21 10.54 4.13
C LEU A 612 14.48 11.38 4.32
N ASN A 613 15.38 10.98 5.22
CA ASN A 613 16.62 11.72 5.44
C ASN A 613 17.54 11.59 4.22
N ASP A 614 18.37 12.59 3.97
CA ASP A 614 19.39 12.50 2.92
C ASP A 614 20.35 11.32 3.16
N SER A 615 20.86 11.18 4.38
CA SER A 615 21.89 10.21 4.74
C SER A 615 21.58 9.48 6.06
N GLY A 616 22.36 8.43 6.34
CA GLY A 616 22.21 7.59 7.54
C GLY A 616 21.49 6.28 7.28
N ALA A 617 21.40 5.46 8.32
CA ALA A 617 20.82 4.12 8.25
C ALA A 617 19.38 4.14 7.68
N GLY A 618 19.12 3.36 6.64
CA GLY A 618 17.81 3.26 6.00
C GLY A 618 17.47 4.40 5.04
N SER A 619 18.45 5.26 4.68
CA SER A 619 18.25 6.33 3.69
C SER A 619 18.46 5.85 2.25
N LEU A 620 17.90 6.59 1.29
CA LEU A 620 18.13 6.33 -0.14
C LEU A 620 19.61 6.43 -0.51
N ARG A 621 20.34 7.41 0.05
CA ARG A 621 21.78 7.58 -0.20
C ARG A 621 22.60 6.39 0.28
N GLU A 622 22.27 5.82 1.43
CA GLU A 622 22.94 4.62 1.90
C GLU A 622 22.67 3.45 0.95
N ALA A 623 21.41 3.22 0.58
CA ALA A 623 21.00 2.14 -0.30
C ALA A 623 21.67 2.22 -1.69
N ILE A 624 21.77 3.42 -2.27
CA ILE A 624 22.44 3.64 -3.56
C ILE A 624 23.94 3.33 -3.48
N ASN A 625 24.59 3.61 -2.35
CA ASN A 625 26.03 3.40 -2.18
C ASN A 625 26.43 1.95 -1.90
N VAL A 626 25.48 1.06 -1.64
CA VAL A 626 25.75 -0.38 -1.53
C VAL A 626 26.32 -0.93 -2.84
N LYS A 627 27.31 -1.81 -2.74
CA LYS A 627 27.93 -2.49 -3.88
C LYS A 627 27.18 -3.76 -4.26
N GLY A 628 27.31 -4.17 -5.51
CA GLY A 628 26.66 -5.37 -6.04
C GLY A 628 25.26 -5.11 -6.60
N ALA A 629 24.72 -6.13 -7.26
CA ALA A 629 23.37 -6.09 -7.79
C ALA A 629 22.38 -5.83 -6.65
N ARG A 630 21.53 -4.80 -6.80
CA ARG A 630 20.58 -4.41 -5.76
C ARG A 630 19.32 -3.77 -6.30
N THR A 631 18.19 -4.12 -5.70
CA THR A 631 16.89 -3.51 -5.94
C THR A 631 16.48 -2.71 -4.72
N ILE A 632 16.40 -1.40 -4.88
CA ILE A 632 16.03 -0.43 -3.85
C ILE A 632 14.52 -0.20 -3.92
N VAL A 633 13.84 -0.45 -2.81
CA VAL A 633 12.39 -0.26 -2.61
C VAL A 633 12.13 0.67 -1.42
N PHE A 634 10.99 1.32 -1.39
CA PHE A 634 10.65 2.35 -0.41
C PHE A 634 9.53 1.87 0.52
N ARG A 635 9.72 2.01 1.83
CA ARG A 635 8.65 1.82 2.84
C ARG A 635 8.04 3.13 3.33
N VAL A 636 8.60 4.24 2.90
CA VAL A 636 8.15 5.60 3.17
C VAL A 636 7.78 6.30 1.88
N SER A 637 7.02 7.38 1.98
CA SER A 637 6.73 8.30 0.89
C SER A 637 6.83 9.73 1.35
N GLY A 638 6.98 10.64 0.38
CA GLY A 638 7.27 12.04 0.63
C GLY A 638 8.54 12.50 -0.06
N THR A 639 9.05 13.65 0.39
CA THR A 639 10.19 14.31 -0.24
C THR A 639 11.48 14.06 0.53
N ILE A 640 12.47 13.47 -0.14
CA ILE A 640 13.85 13.39 0.31
C ILE A 640 14.53 14.70 -0.10
N PHE A 641 14.70 15.59 0.86
CA PHE A 641 15.47 16.82 0.69
C PHE A 641 16.95 16.48 0.80
N LEU A 642 17.66 16.56 -0.33
CA LEU A 642 19.08 16.24 -0.36
C LEU A 642 19.90 17.37 0.27
N ASP A 643 21.04 16.99 0.87
CA ASP A 643 22.07 17.92 1.38
C ASP A 643 23.23 18.10 0.38
N SER A 644 23.36 17.18 -0.58
CA SER A 644 24.35 17.23 -1.66
C SER A 644 23.89 16.39 -2.87
N SER A 645 24.61 16.43 -3.99
CA SER A 645 24.27 15.57 -5.15
C SER A 645 24.17 14.09 -4.76
N LEU A 646 23.19 13.39 -5.33
CA LEU A 646 22.96 11.97 -5.12
C LEU A 646 23.48 11.19 -6.33
N ASP A 647 24.65 10.59 -6.20
CA ASP A 647 25.32 9.94 -7.33
C ASP A 647 25.20 8.42 -7.22
N ILE A 648 24.61 7.76 -8.24
CA ILE A 648 24.68 6.31 -8.40
C ILE A 648 26.05 5.95 -8.95
N ARG A 649 26.95 5.45 -8.11
CA ARG A 649 28.34 5.11 -8.51
C ARG A 649 28.63 3.63 -8.64
N ASN A 650 27.71 2.77 -8.20
CA ASN A 650 27.87 1.31 -8.30
C ASN A 650 26.85 0.75 -9.29
N ASP A 651 27.35 -0.07 -10.21
CA ASP A 651 26.59 -0.75 -11.27
C ASP A 651 25.48 -1.67 -10.71
N ASN A 652 24.59 -2.12 -11.59
CA ASN A 652 23.55 -3.13 -11.32
C ASN A 652 22.55 -2.69 -10.24
N VAL A 653 21.78 -1.64 -10.52
CA VAL A 653 20.82 -1.09 -9.57
C VAL A 653 19.45 -0.87 -10.17
N THR A 654 18.42 -1.33 -9.46
CA THR A 654 17.03 -0.96 -9.71
C THR A 654 16.56 -0.05 -8.58
N VAL A 655 16.04 1.14 -8.87
CA VAL A 655 15.34 1.98 -7.90
C VAL A 655 13.87 2.00 -8.27
N ALA A 656 13.05 1.30 -7.47
CA ALA A 656 11.65 1.03 -7.76
C ALA A 656 10.73 1.97 -6.96
N GLY A 657 10.54 3.20 -7.45
CA GLY A 657 9.70 4.22 -6.81
C GLY A 657 8.23 3.81 -6.63
N GLN A 658 7.72 2.89 -7.46
CA GLN A 658 6.36 2.35 -7.35
C GLN A 658 6.12 1.49 -6.10
N SER A 659 7.19 1.14 -5.37
CA SER A 659 7.06 0.45 -4.09
C SER A 659 6.70 1.36 -2.93
N ALA A 660 6.88 2.68 -3.08
CA ALA A 660 6.57 3.65 -2.04
C ALA A 660 5.05 3.70 -1.76
N PRO A 661 4.61 3.76 -0.49
CA PRO A 661 3.20 3.92 -0.14
C PRO A 661 2.66 5.31 -0.53
N GLY A 662 1.34 5.51 -0.54
CA GLY A 662 0.73 6.84 -0.71
C GLY A 662 1.18 7.58 -1.98
N ASP A 663 1.64 8.82 -1.84
CA ASP A 663 1.96 9.73 -2.96
C ASP A 663 3.28 9.42 -3.69
N GLY A 664 4.07 8.45 -3.23
CA GLY A 664 5.36 8.10 -3.81
C GLY A 664 6.54 8.94 -3.32
N ILE A 665 7.67 8.90 -4.04
CA ILE A 665 8.93 9.54 -3.62
C ILE A 665 9.29 10.71 -4.53
N CYS A 666 9.60 11.84 -3.91
CA CYS A 666 10.20 12.99 -4.55
C CYS A 666 11.62 13.24 -4.02
N ILE A 667 12.56 13.51 -4.91
CA ILE A 667 13.94 13.88 -4.59
C ILE A 667 14.11 15.36 -4.92
N ALA A 668 14.58 16.16 -3.97
CA ALA A 668 14.62 17.62 -4.09
C ALA A 668 15.95 18.24 -3.60
N ASN A 669 16.11 19.54 -3.84
CA ASN A 669 17.26 20.41 -3.53
C ASN A 669 18.51 20.22 -4.39
N TYR A 670 18.94 18.99 -4.65
CA TYR A 670 20.17 18.69 -5.41
C TYR A 670 19.93 17.71 -6.56
N PRO A 671 20.84 17.67 -7.55
CA PRO A 671 20.73 16.74 -8.68
C PRO A 671 20.92 15.29 -8.24
N MET A 672 20.26 14.37 -8.95
CA MET A 672 20.62 12.96 -8.96
C MET A 672 21.39 12.64 -10.24
N ARG A 673 22.52 11.92 -10.12
CA ARG A 673 23.41 11.61 -11.25
C ARG A 673 23.64 10.12 -11.41
N ILE A 674 23.48 9.61 -12.63
CA ILE A 674 23.76 8.22 -12.98
C ILE A 674 25.23 8.09 -13.44
N ASN A 675 26.09 7.64 -12.52
CA ASN A 675 27.51 7.42 -12.74
C ASN A 675 27.89 5.92 -12.79
N ALA A 676 26.93 5.08 -13.20
CA ALA A 676 27.02 3.63 -13.19
C ALA A 676 26.37 3.01 -14.43
N ASN A 677 26.65 1.74 -14.69
CA ASN A 677 26.03 0.93 -15.75
C ASN A 677 24.95 -0.01 -15.18
N SER A 678 24.07 -0.49 -16.06
CA SER A 678 22.96 -1.38 -15.69
C SER A 678 22.06 -0.76 -14.62
N VAL A 679 21.34 0.30 -15.00
CA VAL A 679 20.53 1.11 -14.08
C VAL A 679 19.07 1.14 -14.53
N ILE A 680 18.16 0.78 -13.62
CA ILE A 680 16.71 0.90 -13.81
C ILE A 680 16.18 1.92 -12.80
N LEU A 681 15.56 3.01 -13.26
CA LEU A 681 14.84 3.96 -12.40
C LEU A 681 13.36 3.99 -12.80
N ARG A 682 12.45 3.82 -11.84
CA ARG A 682 11.01 3.84 -12.13
C ARG A 682 10.19 4.62 -11.12
N TYR A 683 9.16 5.34 -11.59
CA TYR A 683 8.13 5.98 -10.73
C TYR A 683 8.69 6.92 -9.65
N LEU A 684 9.72 7.71 -9.98
CA LEU A 684 10.35 8.69 -9.10
C LEU A 684 10.09 10.12 -9.57
N ARG A 685 10.13 11.08 -8.65
CA ARG A 685 10.12 12.51 -8.97
C ARG A 685 11.43 13.17 -8.61
N PHE A 686 11.87 14.10 -9.47
CA PHE A 686 13.07 14.89 -9.30
C PHE A 686 12.68 16.37 -9.42
N ARG A 687 12.70 17.07 -8.29
CA ARG A 687 12.26 18.47 -8.17
C ARG A 687 13.37 19.27 -7.53
N MET A 688 14.47 19.45 -8.27
CA MET A 688 15.72 20.00 -7.73
C MET A 688 15.51 21.39 -7.10
N GLY A 689 14.84 22.30 -7.80
CA GLY A 689 14.67 23.68 -7.36
C GLY A 689 16.00 24.43 -7.25
N TYR A 690 15.96 25.65 -6.71
CA TYR A 690 17.15 26.50 -6.55
C TYR A 690 17.78 26.41 -5.15
N LYS A 691 17.11 25.77 -4.18
CA LYS A 691 17.49 25.81 -2.75
C LYS A 691 18.85 25.17 -2.45
N GLY A 692 19.27 24.15 -3.20
CA GLY A 692 20.60 23.55 -3.05
C GLY A 692 21.74 24.38 -3.66
N HIS A 693 21.43 25.52 -4.30
CA HIS A 693 22.39 26.39 -4.99
C HIS A 693 23.27 25.66 -6.03
N ALA A 694 22.76 24.55 -6.58
CA ALA A 694 23.41 23.78 -7.64
C ALA A 694 22.91 24.23 -9.01
N GLN A 695 23.83 24.53 -9.94
CA GLN A 695 23.51 24.75 -11.36
C GLN A 695 23.66 23.42 -12.10
N ASP A 696 22.58 22.64 -12.19
CA ASP A 696 22.59 21.31 -12.82
C ASP A 696 21.18 20.88 -13.28
N ASP A 697 21.10 19.68 -13.84
CA ASP A 697 19.87 18.99 -14.20
C ASP A 697 19.22 18.31 -12.99
N ALA A 698 17.89 18.15 -13.01
CA ALA A 698 17.21 17.42 -11.95
C ALA A 698 17.63 15.92 -11.92
N LEU A 699 17.83 15.33 -13.11
CA LEU A 699 18.37 13.99 -13.29
C LEU A 699 19.24 13.95 -14.55
N ASN A 700 20.48 13.43 -14.45
CA ASN A 700 21.33 13.26 -15.63
C ASN A 700 22.18 11.98 -15.58
N GLY A 701 22.67 11.58 -16.75
CA GLY A 701 23.60 10.46 -16.90
C GLY A 701 24.17 10.40 -18.31
N THR A 702 25.50 10.40 -18.43
CA THR A 702 26.22 10.41 -19.72
C THR A 702 27.37 9.42 -19.70
N ARG A 703 27.73 8.88 -20.87
CA ARG A 703 28.84 7.93 -21.04
C ARG A 703 28.69 6.66 -20.20
N ARG A 704 27.46 6.16 -20.12
CA ARG A 704 27.09 4.92 -19.42
C ARG A 704 26.39 3.94 -20.35
N LYS A 705 26.26 2.69 -19.90
CA LYS A 705 25.66 1.61 -20.67
C LYS A 705 24.51 0.94 -19.95
N ASN A 706 23.53 0.45 -20.72
CA ASN A 706 22.39 -0.33 -20.24
C ASN A 706 21.59 0.43 -19.18
N ILE A 707 20.81 1.42 -19.62
CA ILE A 707 20.00 2.25 -18.71
C ILE A 707 18.59 2.32 -19.23
N ILE A 708 17.62 2.15 -18.33
CA ILE A 708 16.22 2.44 -18.60
C ILE A 708 15.63 3.29 -17.48
N ILE A 709 15.01 4.39 -17.89
CA ILE A 709 14.30 5.33 -17.02
C ILE A 709 12.86 5.34 -17.49
N ASP A 710 11.95 4.96 -16.59
CA ASP A 710 10.55 4.73 -16.92
C ASP A 710 9.63 5.43 -15.91
N HIS A 711 8.57 6.08 -16.39
CA HIS A 711 7.56 6.69 -15.51
C HIS A 711 8.13 7.65 -14.45
N CYS A 712 9.13 8.45 -14.78
CA CYS A 712 9.69 9.44 -13.85
C CYS A 712 9.24 10.87 -14.21
N SER A 713 9.21 11.76 -13.22
CA SER A 713 8.86 13.17 -13.42
C SER A 713 10.02 14.08 -13.02
N MET A 714 10.50 14.93 -13.92
CA MET A 714 11.64 15.84 -13.71
C MET A 714 11.20 17.29 -13.91
N SER A 715 11.31 18.13 -12.87
CA SER A 715 10.99 19.56 -12.97
C SER A 715 11.88 20.46 -12.13
N TRP A 716 11.74 21.76 -12.37
CA TRP A 716 12.34 22.84 -11.59
C TRP A 716 13.87 22.74 -11.49
N SER A 717 14.51 22.26 -12.55
CA SER A 717 15.96 22.33 -12.68
C SER A 717 16.43 23.76 -12.96
N THR A 718 17.71 24.02 -12.76
CA THR A 718 18.32 25.33 -12.99
C THR A 718 19.24 25.35 -14.22
N ASP A 719 19.50 24.19 -14.85
CA ASP A 719 20.14 24.05 -16.16
C ASP A 719 19.17 23.38 -17.17
N GLU A 720 19.35 22.11 -17.53
CA GLU A 720 18.33 21.30 -18.24
C GLU A 720 17.43 20.52 -17.28
N CYS A 721 16.25 20.06 -17.68
CA CYS A 721 15.42 19.18 -16.82
C CYS A 721 16.03 17.79 -16.69
N ALA A 722 16.39 17.16 -17.82
CA ALA A 722 17.13 15.90 -17.81
C ALA A 722 17.91 15.63 -19.10
N SER A 723 19.22 15.39 -18.96
CA SER A 723 20.13 15.11 -20.08
C SER A 723 20.68 13.69 -20.05
N PHE A 724 20.51 12.99 -21.18
CA PHE A 724 20.98 11.63 -21.41
C PHE A 724 21.55 11.54 -22.83
N TYR A 725 22.87 11.72 -22.92
CA TYR A 725 23.58 11.68 -24.18
C TYR A 725 24.89 10.90 -24.04
N ASP A 726 25.40 10.44 -25.18
CA ASP A 726 26.62 9.64 -25.24
C ASP A 726 26.53 8.33 -24.44
N ASN A 727 25.31 7.81 -24.23
CA ASN A 727 25.05 6.52 -23.57
C ASN A 727 24.93 5.39 -24.61
N GLU A 728 25.20 4.15 -24.19
CA GLU A 728 25.01 2.94 -25.02
C GLU A 728 23.85 2.11 -24.49
N TYR A 729 22.91 1.69 -25.35
CA TYR A 729 21.71 0.93 -24.96
C TYR A 729 20.88 1.65 -23.88
N PHE A 730 20.31 2.78 -24.26
CA PHE A 730 19.56 3.67 -23.38
C PHE A 730 18.08 3.73 -23.74
N THR A 731 17.18 3.75 -22.75
CA THR A 731 15.77 4.10 -22.94
C THR A 731 15.32 5.14 -21.91
N LEU A 732 14.65 6.20 -22.36
CA LEU A 732 13.78 7.06 -21.56
C LEU A 732 12.34 6.90 -22.05
N GLN A 733 11.46 6.35 -21.21
CA GLN A 733 10.07 6.07 -21.58
C GLN A 733 9.05 6.57 -20.57
N TRP A 734 7.88 6.99 -21.04
CA TRP A 734 6.75 7.38 -20.19
C TRP A 734 7.09 8.43 -19.12
N CYS A 735 8.06 9.31 -19.34
CA CYS A 735 8.47 10.32 -18.36
C CYS A 735 7.82 11.69 -18.63
N ILE A 736 7.67 12.51 -17.58
CA ILE A 736 7.33 13.93 -17.69
C ILE A 736 8.59 14.75 -17.43
N LEU A 737 8.93 15.64 -18.35
CA LEU A 737 9.88 16.71 -18.15
C LEU A 737 9.11 18.02 -18.26
N SER A 738 9.15 18.83 -17.21
CA SER A 738 8.40 20.09 -17.23
C SER A 738 9.02 21.20 -16.39
N GLU A 739 8.74 22.45 -16.77
CA GLU A 739 9.04 23.64 -15.96
C GLU A 739 10.51 23.75 -15.52
N SER A 740 11.42 23.90 -16.47
CA SER A 740 12.80 24.33 -16.13
C SER A 740 12.82 25.82 -15.76
N LEU A 741 13.61 26.18 -14.75
CA LEU A 741 13.58 27.51 -14.14
C LEU A 741 14.37 28.55 -14.95
N CYS A 742 13.69 29.22 -15.88
CA CYS A 742 14.32 30.14 -16.84
C CYS A 742 15.12 31.30 -16.21
N TYR A 743 14.59 32.01 -15.21
CA TYR A 743 15.31 33.10 -14.52
C TYR A 743 15.67 32.69 -13.09
N SER A 744 16.61 31.75 -12.98
CA SER A 744 17.07 31.20 -11.71
C SER A 744 18.53 31.57 -11.42
N ILE A 745 19.27 30.68 -10.77
CA ILE A 745 20.66 30.86 -10.32
C ILE A 745 21.72 30.56 -11.40
N HIS A 746 21.32 30.34 -12.65
CA HIS A 746 22.24 29.97 -13.74
C HIS A 746 23.15 31.15 -14.13
N GLU A 747 24.47 30.92 -14.21
CA GLU A 747 25.48 31.98 -14.43
C GLU A 747 25.31 32.71 -15.77
N LYS A 748 24.79 32.00 -16.78
CA LYS A 748 24.48 32.54 -18.13
C LYS A 748 23.19 33.39 -18.18
N GLY A 749 22.50 33.60 -17.05
CA GLY A 749 21.24 34.35 -17.00
C GLY A 749 20.04 33.47 -17.38
N ALA A 750 19.23 33.91 -18.35
CA ALA A 750 18.02 33.19 -18.78
C ALA A 750 18.37 31.79 -19.34
N HIS A 751 18.09 30.74 -18.57
CA HIS A 751 18.40 29.34 -18.89
C HIS A 751 17.31 28.42 -18.34
N GLY A 752 16.42 27.93 -19.20
CA GLY A 752 15.33 27.03 -18.81
C GLY A 752 15.07 26.04 -19.94
N TYR A 753 15.82 24.94 -19.95
CA TYR A 753 15.87 24.01 -21.07
C TYR A 753 15.36 22.61 -20.71
N GLY A 754 14.90 21.84 -21.71
CA GLY A 754 14.34 20.49 -21.52
C GLY A 754 15.43 19.43 -21.30
N GLY A 755 16.27 19.17 -22.31
CA GLY A 755 17.35 18.19 -22.19
C GLY A 755 18.23 18.05 -23.43
N ILE A 756 19.44 17.52 -23.24
CA ILE A 756 20.33 17.07 -24.33
C ILE A 756 20.23 15.55 -24.45
N TRP A 757 19.74 15.06 -25.59
CA TRP A 757 19.42 13.64 -25.82
C TRP A 757 20.19 13.06 -27.01
N GLY A 758 20.66 11.83 -26.88
CA GLY A 758 21.39 11.12 -27.94
C GLY A 758 22.13 9.90 -27.41
N GLY A 759 22.96 9.30 -28.24
CA GLY A 759 23.81 8.17 -27.85
C GLY A 759 23.83 7.03 -28.87
N MET A 760 24.53 5.98 -28.47
CA MET A 760 24.74 4.77 -29.24
C MET A 760 23.60 3.79 -28.99
N LYS A 761 22.60 3.84 -29.88
CA LYS A 761 21.34 3.10 -29.72
C LYS A 761 20.58 3.60 -28.49
N ALA A 762 19.96 4.77 -28.62
CA ALA A 762 19.17 5.41 -27.57
C ALA A 762 17.70 5.57 -27.99
N SER A 763 16.77 5.26 -27.10
CA SER A 763 15.33 5.38 -27.33
C SER A 763 14.71 6.42 -26.40
N PHE A 764 13.88 7.29 -26.96
CA PHE A 764 13.15 8.32 -26.24
C PHE A 764 11.70 8.30 -26.70
N HIS A 765 10.81 7.67 -25.92
CA HIS A 765 9.43 7.49 -26.37
C HIS A 765 8.35 7.63 -25.30
N HIS A 766 7.16 8.07 -25.73
CA HIS A 766 6.02 8.33 -24.84
C HIS A 766 6.32 9.30 -23.69
N ASN A 767 7.26 10.23 -23.88
CA ASN A 767 7.55 11.26 -22.90
C ASN A 767 6.73 12.53 -23.15
N LEU A 768 6.44 13.28 -22.09
CA LEU A 768 5.88 14.63 -22.15
C LEU A 768 6.99 15.64 -21.85
N LEU A 769 7.25 16.56 -22.78
CA LEU A 769 8.13 17.72 -22.57
C LEU A 769 7.26 18.98 -22.59
N ALA A 770 7.19 19.71 -21.48
CA ALA A 770 6.25 20.82 -21.32
C ALA A 770 6.87 22.05 -20.65
N HIS A 771 6.59 23.24 -21.18
CA HIS A 771 6.97 24.53 -20.58
C HIS A 771 8.50 24.75 -20.46
N HIS A 772 9.24 24.46 -21.53
CA HIS A 772 10.68 24.75 -21.63
C HIS A 772 10.95 25.86 -22.64
N SER A 773 11.94 26.72 -22.40
CA SER A 773 12.28 27.78 -23.37
C SER A 773 12.93 27.23 -24.65
N SER A 774 13.66 26.11 -24.54
CA SER A 774 14.40 25.47 -25.63
C SER A 774 14.78 24.02 -25.27
N ARG A 775 15.47 23.33 -26.18
CA ARG A 775 15.99 21.95 -26.05
C ARG A 775 14.90 20.93 -25.75
N ASN A 776 13.99 20.72 -26.71
CA ASN A 776 12.86 19.80 -26.57
C ASN A 776 12.89 18.58 -27.53
N PRO A 777 13.97 17.78 -27.61
CA PRO A 777 15.29 17.91 -26.99
C PRO A 777 16.32 18.63 -27.89
N ARG A 778 17.51 18.95 -27.37
CA ARG A 778 18.69 19.15 -28.22
C ARG A 778 19.31 17.80 -28.54
N PHE A 779 19.40 17.43 -29.81
CA PHE A 779 20.10 16.21 -30.20
C PHE A 779 21.63 16.38 -30.06
N CYS A 780 22.24 15.43 -29.36
CA CYS A 780 23.66 15.46 -29.00
C CYS A 780 24.56 15.57 -30.24
N GLY A 781 24.24 14.81 -31.29
CA GLY A 781 25.14 14.65 -32.41
C GLY A 781 26.28 13.70 -32.06
N ALA A 782 26.95 13.23 -33.08
CA ALA A 782 28.05 12.29 -32.96
C ALA A 782 29.38 13.04 -32.71
N ARG A 783 29.39 13.92 -31.70
CA ARG A 783 30.49 14.88 -31.43
C ARG A 783 31.55 14.39 -30.44
N TYR A 784 31.25 13.33 -29.68
CA TYR A 784 32.09 12.90 -28.55
C TYR A 784 32.91 11.63 -28.81
N HIS A 785 32.86 11.05 -30.02
CA HIS A 785 33.63 9.85 -30.38
C HIS A 785 34.38 10.00 -31.73
N GLU A 786 35.38 9.15 -32.01
CA GLU A 786 36.20 9.25 -33.24
C GLU A 786 35.61 8.47 -34.45
N LYS A 787 34.68 7.52 -34.23
CA LYS A 787 34.08 6.64 -35.27
C LYS A 787 32.56 6.82 -35.40
N THR A 788 32.13 8.04 -35.65
CA THR A 788 30.88 8.57 -35.05
C THR A 788 29.58 8.45 -35.84
N LYS A 789 29.60 8.51 -37.17
CA LYS A 789 28.36 8.67 -37.96
C LYS A 789 27.43 7.46 -37.92
N GLU A 790 27.98 6.27 -37.71
CA GLU A 790 27.24 5.00 -37.80
C GLU A 790 26.72 4.50 -36.45
N ILE A 791 27.27 5.05 -35.35
CA ILE A 791 26.97 4.56 -34.00
C ILE A 791 26.01 5.48 -33.23
N GLU A 792 25.96 6.79 -33.52
CA GLU A 792 24.97 7.71 -32.93
C GLU A 792 23.61 7.49 -33.59
N ILE A 793 22.78 6.64 -32.97
CA ILE A 793 21.44 6.28 -33.43
C ILE A 793 20.46 6.55 -32.30
N ALA A 794 19.59 7.55 -32.47
CA ALA A 794 18.57 7.88 -31.49
C ALA A 794 17.15 7.85 -32.09
N ASP A 795 16.26 7.17 -31.39
CA ASP A 795 14.87 6.97 -31.79
C ASP A 795 13.94 7.80 -30.91
N PHE A 796 13.47 8.93 -31.45
CA PHE A 796 12.61 9.90 -30.77
C PHE A 796 11.18 9.79 -31.31
N ARG A 797 10.33 9.05 -30.60
CA ARG A 797 8.99 8.72 -31.10
C ARG A 797 7.88 8.81 -30.09
N ASN A 798 6.66 9.07 -30.55
CA ASN A 798 5.46 9.03 -29.71
C ASN A 798 5.52 9.97 -28.49
N ASN A 799 6.33 11.02 -28.52
CA ASN A 799 6.42 12.01 -27.45
C ASN A 799 5.41 13.14 -27.67
N VAL A 800 5.05 13.84 -26.59
CA VAL A 800 4.26 15.07 -26.62
C VAL A 800 5.16 16.24 -26.26
N ILE A 801 5.20 17.26 -27.12
CA ILE A 801 6.01 18.47 -26.95
C ILE A 801 5.06 19.65 -26.85
N TYR A 802 5.02 20.32 -25.70
CA TYR A 802 4.07 21.39 -25.41
C TYR A 802 4.75 22.69 -24.96
N ASN A 803 4.26 23.81 -25.50
CA ASN A 803 4.56 25.15 -24.99
C ASN A 803 6.06 25.48 -24.91
N TRP A 804 6.83 25.11 -25.95
CA TRP A 804 8.23 25.52 -26.04
C TRP A 804 8.33 27.02 -26.25
N GLY A 805 9.39 27.67 -25.77
CA GLY A 805 9.58 29.13 -25.89
C GLY A 805 10.11 29.56 -27.25
N PHE A 806 11.43 29.72 -27.35
CA PHE A 806 12.10 30.25 -28.53
C PHE A 806 12.72 29.18 -29.45
N ASN A 807 12.73 27.91 -29.04
CA ASN A 807 13.07 26.80 -29.95
C ASN A 807 12.47 25.46 -29.49
N SER A 808 12.26 24.54 -30.44
CA SER A 808 11.78 23.17 -30.20
C SER A 808 12.98 22.19 -30.13
N SER A 809 12.96 21.11 -30.93
CA SER A 809 14.13 20.25 -31.13
C SER A 809 15.18 20.91 -32.04
N TYR A 810 16.47 20.67 -31.80
CA TYR A 810 17.54 21.17 -32.68
C TYR A 810 18.83 20.37 -32.59
N ALA A 811 19.81 20.72 -33.43
CA ALA A 811 21.15 20.14 -33.54
C ALA A 811 21.19 18.74 -34.20
N GLY A 812 21.93 17.78 -33.63
CA GLY A 812 22.07 16.41 -34.15
C GLY A 812 23.19 16.20 -35.17
N GLU A 813 24.22 17.05 -35.16
CA GLU A 813 25.33 17.00 -36.11
C GLU A 813 25.92 15.58 -36.24
N ASN A 814 26.15 15.15 -37.49
CA ASN A 814 26.71 13.84 -37.85
C ASN A 814 25.96 12.58 -37.36
N GLY A 815 24.86 12.68 -36.61
CA GLY A 815 24.13 11.52 -36.08
C GLY A 815 22.97 11.04 -36.95
N GLN A 816 22.31 9.97 -36.53
CA GLN A 816 21.14 9.37 -37.19
C GLN A 816 19.94 9.37 -36.24
N TYR A 817 18.82 9.97 -36.68
CA TYR A 817 17.67 10.21 -35.81
C TYR A 817 16.35 9.84 -36.47
N ASN A 818 15.53 9.10 -35.74
CA ASN A 818 14.11 8.94 -36.07
C ASN A 818 13.29 9.96 -35.28
N ILE A 819 12.46 10.75 -35.96
CA ILE A 819 11.48 11.66 -35.36
C ILE A 819 10.10 11.21 -35.84
N VAL A 820 9.46 10.32 -35.08
CA VAL A 820 8.30 9.54 -35.56
C VAL A 820 7.08 9.69 -34.64
N ASN A 821 5.92 10.01 -35.20
CA ASN A 821 4.63 10.01 -34.48
C ASN A 821 4.62 10.85 -33.18
N ASN A 822 5.40 11.93 -33.11
CA ASN A 822 5.35 12.86 -32.00
C ASN A 822 4.22 13.89 -32.20
N TYR A 823 3.67 14.41 -31.10
CA TYR A 823 2.63 15.42 -31.09
C TYR A 823 3.19 16.75 -30.59
N TYR A 824 3.26 17.74 -31.46
CA TYR A 824 3.74 19.09 -31.16
C TYR A 824 2.56 20.03 -30.97
N LYS A 825 2.45 20.66 -29.80
CA LYS A 825 1.39 21.62 -29.47
C LYS A 825 1.99 22.95 -29.03
N PRO A 826 1.96 24.00 -29.87
CA PRO A 826 2.40 25.33 -29.47
C PRO A 826 1.52 25.89 -28.36
N GLY A 827 2.12 26.52 -27.35
CA GLY A 827 1.39 27.12 -26.23
C GLY A 827 1.55 28.65 -26.17
N PRO A 828 1.07 29.29 -25.11
CA PRO A 828 1.16 30.74 -24.93
C PRO A 828 2.59 31.30 -24.93
N ALA A 829 3.58 30.52 -24.50
CA ALA A 829 5.00 30.92 -24.47
C ALA A 829 5.69 30.76 -25.83
N THR A 830 5.08 30.02 -26.77
CA THR A 830 5.70 29.72 -28.06
C THR A 830 5.77 30.93 -28.97
N GLN A 831 7.00 31.34 -29.29
CA GLN A 831 7.23 32.47 -30.17
C GLN A 831 6.70 32.21 -31.58
N LYS A 832 6.15 33.25 -32.21
CA LYS A 832 5.53 33.14 -33.54
C LYS A 832 6.48 32.60 -34.62
N SER A 833 7.78 32.93 -34.54
CA SER A 833 8.80 32.53 -35.51
C SER A 833 9.20 31.06 -35.45
N VAL A 834 8.81 30.34 -34.40
CA VAL A 834 9.17 28.92 -34.19
C VAL A 834 7.95 28.06 -33.87
N ARG A 835 6.75 28.61 -34.12
CA ARG A 835 5.46 27.98 -33.76
C ARG A 835 5.20 26.71 -34.56
N ASP A 836 5.75 26.61 -35.75
CA ASP A 836 5.59 25.51 -36.69
C ASP A 836 6.82 24.59 -36.77
N ARG A 837 7.79 24.78 -35.86
CA ARG A 837 9.07 24.07 -35.86
C ARG A 837 9.00 22.72 -35.17
N ILE A 838 9.31 21.68 -35.93
CA ILE A 838 9.60 20.32 -35.46
C ILE A 838 11.09 20.21 -35.07
N LEU A 839 11.98 20.64 -35.96
CA LEU A 839 13.44 20.49 -35.81
C LEU A 839 14.18 21.67 -36.44
N GLU A 840 15.26 22.13 -35.81
CA GLU A 840 16.30 22.96 -36.46
C GLU A 840 17.62 22.17 -36.54
N THR A 841 17.95 21.61 -37.69
CA THR A 841 19.18 20.83 -37.87
C THR A 841 20.40 21.73 -38.07
N TRP A 842 21.52 21.37 -37.45
CA TRP A 842 22.72 22.20 -37.45
C TRP A 842 23.85 21.56 -38.25
N GLN A 843 24.67 22.40 -38.86
CA GLN A 843 26.04 22.12 -39.25
C GLN A 843 26.91 23.11 -38.46
N SER A 844 27.95 22.61 -37.81
CA SER A 844 28.75 23.40 -36.87
C SER A 844 30.24 23.09 -36.99
N LYS A 845 31.06 23.95 -36.40
CA LYS A 845 32.51 23.73 -36.27
C LYS A 845 32.91 24.02 -34.84
N ASP A 846 33.56 23.08 -34.18
CA ASP A 846 34.09 23.25 -32.82
C ASP A 846 35.56 22.80 -32.73
N GLY A 847 36.08 22.66 -31.50
CA GLY A 847 37.46 22.26 -31.24
C GLY A 847 37.85 20.88 -31.79
N ASN A 848 36.86 20.03 -32.11
CA ASN A 848 37.03 18.70 -32.67
C ASN A 848 36.86 18.68 -34.21
N GLY A 849 36.65 19.83 -34.84
CA GLY A 849 36.61 19.98 -36.29
C GLY A 849 35.25 20.39 -36.83
N PHE A 850 35.05 20.16 -38.13
CA PHE A 850 33.79 20.45 -38.81
C PHE A 850 32.82 19.28 -38.66
N HIS A 851 31.59 19.57 -38.26
CA HIS A 851 30.51 18.61 -38.10
C HIS A 851 29.40 18.91 -39.08
N ASP A 852 29.10 17.93 -39.95
CA ASP A 852 28.05 18.08 -40.93
C ASP A 852 26.66 17.89 -40.28
N PHE A 853 25.62 18.18 -41.04
CA PHE A 853 24.24 17.90 -40.64
C PHE A 853 24.04 16.44 -40.22
N GLY A 854 23.13 16.23 -39.27
CA GLY A 854 22.59 14.90 -38.97
C GLY A 854 21.71 14.38 -40.10
N LYS A 855 21.46 13.07 -40.08
CA LYS A 855 20.46 12.41 -40.92
C LYS A 855 19.20 12.12 -40.12
N PHE A 856 18.05 12.51 -40.67
CA PHE A 856 16.76 12.46 -40.00
C PHE A 856 15.73 11.73 -40.84
N TYR A 857 15.08 10.74 -40.24
CA TYR A 857 13.84 10.17 -40.73
C TYR A 857 12.67 10.81 -39.97
N VAL A 858 11.87 11.62 -40.68
CA VAL A 858 10.78 12.41 -40.07
C VAL A 858 9.44 11.93 -40.62
N ALA A 859 8.63 11.27 -39.79
CA ALA A 859 7.38 10.65 -40.24
C ALA A 859 6.25 10.73 -39.20
N GLY A 860 5.01 10.86 -39.68
CA GLY A 860 3.79 10.73 -38.87
C GLY A 860 3.59 11.71 -37.68
N ASN A 861 4.46 12.70 -37.50
CA ASN A 861 4.30 13.74 -36.49
C ASN A 861 3.08 14.65 -36.80
N ILE A 862 2.44 15.16 -35.75
CA ILE A 862 1.35 16.15 -35.82
C ILE A 862 1.85 17.47 -35.24
N MET A 863 1.53 18.57 -35.92
CA MET A 863 1.67 19.94 -35.41
C MET A 863 0.27 20.52 -35.19
N ASP A 864 -0.12 20.66 -33.93
CA ASP A 864 -1.46 21.11 -33.54
C ASP A 864 -1.76 22.51 -34.12
N GLY A 865 -2.92 22.63 -34.75
CA GLY A 865 -3.35 23.84 -35.44
C GLY A 865 -2.57 24.21 -36.71
N ASN A 866 -1.66 23.37 -37.22
CA ASN A 866 -0.93 23.62 -38.47
C ASN A 866 -1.02 22.40 -39.43
N PRO A 867 -2.02 22.37 -40.34
CA PRO A 867 -2.18 21.28 -41.29
C PRO A 867 -1.05 21.20 -42.33
N ASP A 868 -0.38 22.31 -42.66
CA ASP A 868 0.68 22.32 -43.68
C ASP A 868 1.93 21.56 -43.21
N VAL A 869 2.32 21.77 -41.95
CA VAL A 869 3.41 20.99 -41.33
C VAL A 869 2.95 19.57 -41.02
N THR A 870 1.69 19.37 -40.61
CA THR A 870 1.17 18.02 -40.33
C THR A 870 1.12 17.16 -41.60
N ASN A 871 0.75 17.73 -42.75
CA ASN A 871 0.70 17.00 -44.02
C ASN A 871 2.11 16.80 -44.60
N ASN A 872 2.98 17.81 -44.54
CA ASN A 872 4.37 17.71 -44.95
C ASN A 872 5.33 18.14 -43.82
N LYS A 873 5.84 17.16 -43.08
CA LYS A 873 6.60 17.35 -41.84
C LYS A 873 7.90 18.12 -42.06
N TRP A 874 8.47 18.02 -43.26
CA TRP A 874 9.68 18.74 -43.64
C TRP A 874 9.47 20.26 -43.76
N ASN A 875 8.22 20.73 -43.87
CA ASN A 875 7.93 22.17 -43.80
C ASN A 875 8.27 22.76 -42.41
N GLY A 876 8.21 21.94 -41.35
CA GLY A 876 8.59 22.31 -39.99
C GLY A 876 10.06 22.05 -39.65
N VAL A 877 10.91 21.74 -40.64
CA VAL A 877 12.35 21.56 -40.46
C VAL A 877 13.11 22.78 -40.96
N ASP A 878 13.84 23.42 -40.04
CA ASP A 878 14.73 24.55 -40.32
C ASP A 878 16.19 24.11 -40.28
N TYR A 879 17.08 24.93 -40.85
CA TYR A 879 18.49 24.62 -40.98
C TYR A 879 19.36 25.78 -40.49
N LYS A 880 20.43 25.42 -39.78
CA LYS A 880 21.48 26.35 -39.35
C LYS A 880 22.82 25.86 -39.88
N SER A 881 23.48 26.64 -40.72
CA SER A 881 24.75 26.27 -41.35
C SER A 881 25.88 27.19 -40.89
N TYR A 882 27.03 26.60 -40.58
CA TYR A 882 28.25 27.33 -40.32
C TYR A 882 28.90 27.79 -41.63
N ASN A 883 29.06 29.10 -41.82
CA ASN A 883 29.81 29.65 -42.96
C ASN A 883 31.30 29.77 -42.60
N GLU A 884 32.13 28.90 -43.18
CA GLU A 884 33.56 28.87 -42.89
C GLU A 884 34.32 30.12 -43.38
N LYS A 885 33.84 30.80 -44.42
CA LYS A 885 34.47 32.02 -44.96
C LYS A 885 34.19 33.24 -44.10
N GLU A 886 32.98 33.35 -43.57
CA GLU A 886 32.53 34.51 -42.81
C GLU A 886 32.65 34.31 -41.28
N LYS A 887 32.91 33.07 -40.83
CA LYS A 887 32.91 32.66 -39.41
C LYS A 887 31.61 33.03 -38.69
N ILE A 888 30.49 33.04 -39.40
CA ILE A 888 29.16 33.32 -38.86
C ILE A 888 28.21 32.15 -39.13
N ASP A 889 27.21 32.00 -38.26
CA ASP A 889 26.11 31.08 -38.46
C ASP A 889 25.03 31.71 -39.36
N GLN A 890 24.59 31.00 -40.39
CA GLN A 890 23.44 31.37 -41.19
C GLN A 890 22.22 30.53 -40.77
N SER A 891 21.19 31.19 -40.23
CA SER A 891 19.98 30.56 -39.68
C SER A 891 18.77 30.62 -40.63
N HIS A 892 17.86 29.65 -40.51
CA HIS A 892 16.54 29.63 -41.16
C HIS A 892 16.54 29.62 -42.70
N LEU A 893 17.51 28.90 -43.29
CA LEU A 893 17.60 28.75 -44.74
C LEU A 893 16.86 27.48 -45.19
N LYS A 894 15.89 27.61 -46.10
CA LYS A 894 15.19 26.47 -46.71
C LYS A 894 15.67 26.31 -48.15
N THR A 895 16.66 25.44 -48.38
CA THR A 895 17.14 25.11 -49.74
C THR A 895 17.01 23.61 -49.99
N ASP A 896 16.65 23.24 -51.23
CA ASP A 896 16.51 21.82 -51.63
C ASP A 896 17.80 21.02 -51.43
N SER A 897 18.96 21.67 -51.61
CA SER A 897 20.27 21.05 -51.41
C SER A 897 20.51 20.61 -49.96
N TRP A 898 19.94 21.31 -48.98
CA TRP A 898 20.10 20.98 -47.57
C TRP A 898 19.10 19.94 -47.11
N PHE A 899 17.89 19.97 -47.65
CA PHE A 899 16.90 18.90 -47.47
C PHE A 899 17.51 17.53 -47.84
N HIS A 900 18.05 17.36 -49.05
CA HIS A 900 18.66 16.09 -49.47
C HIS A 900 19.88 15.69 -48.64
N ARG A 901 20.57 16.65 -48.00
CA ARG A 901 21.70 16.37 -47.11
C ARG A 901 21.26 15.87 -45.74
N CYS A 902 20.10 16.29 -45.24
CA CYS A 902 19.64 15.95 -43.90
C CYS A 902 18.57 14.85 -43.88
N SER A 903 17.86 14.63 -44.99
CA SER A 903 16.76 13.67 -45.03
C SER A 903 17.24 12.23 -45.22
N SER A 904 16.44 11.32 -44.66
CA SER A 904 16.45 9.88 -44.91
C SER A 904 15.04 9.44 -45.29
N GLU A 905 14.93 8.59 -46.32
CA GLU A 905 13.65 8.00 -46.75
C GLU A 905 13.26 6.77 -45.93
N GLN A 906 14.25 6.12 -45.29
CA GLN A 906 14.06 4.93 -44.46
C GLN A 906 14.33 5.26 -42.99
N PRO A 907 13.58 4.63 -42.05
CA PRO A 907 13.89 4.74 -40.64
C PRO A 907 15.26 4.11 -40.33
N PHE A 908 15.98 4.72 -39.39
CA PHE A 908 17.17 4.12 -38.78
C PHE A 908 16.76 3.02 -37.79
N GLU A 909 17.73 2.23 -37.31
CA GLU A 909 17.48 1.13 -36.37
C GLU A 909 16.58 1.58 -35.21
N TYR A 910 15.58 0.77 -34.88
CA TYR A 910 14.70 0.94 -33.73
C TYR A 910 14.18 -0.42 -33.27
N VAL A 911 13.82 -0.52 -31.99
CA VAL A 911 13.36 -1.78 -31.37
C VAL A 911 12.09 -1.60 -30.52
N ILE A 912 11.41 -0.46 -30.65
CA ILE A 912 10.12 -0.20 -29.99
C ILE A 912 9.01 -0.92 -30.76
N THR A 913 8.26 -1.76 -30.06
CA THR A 913 7.18 -2.58 -30.64
C THR A 913 5.82 -1.91 -30.62
N THR A 914 5.56 -1.05 -29.62
CA THR A 914 4.31 -0.31 -29.50
C THR A 914 4.12 0.65 -30.68
N GLN A 915 3.00 0.51 -31.38
CA GLN A 915 2.63 1.33 -32.54
C GLN A 915 1.47 2.26 -32.17
N HIS A 916 1.78 3.53 -31.94
CA HIS A 916 0.79 4.59 -31.81
C HIS A 916 0.96 5.60 -32.95
N THR A 917 -0.16 6.09 -33.49
CA THR A 917 -0.19 7.36 -34.23
C THR A 917 0.13 8.52 -33.29
N ALA A 918 0.51 9.70 -33.82
CA ALA A 918 0.76 10.87 -32.97
C ALA A 918 -0.44 11.28 -32.11
N ALA A 919 -1.67 11.13 -32.60
CA ALA A 919 -2.87 11.41 -31.82
C ALA A 919 -3.09 10.39 -30.69
N GLN A 920 -2.90 9.10 -30.95
CA GLN A 920 -2.97 8.06 -29.91
C GLN A 920 -1.85 8.23 -28.88
N ALA A 921 -0.65 8.62 -29.33
CA ALA A 921 0.47 8.92 -28.45
C ALA A 921 0.15 10.10 -27.53
N TYR A 922 -0.48 11.16 -28.06
CA TYR A 922 -0.94 12.29 -27.25
C TYR A 922 -1.86 11.86 -26.11
N GLU A 923 -2.90 11.08 -26.42
CA GLU A 923 -3.84 10.58 -25.39
C GLU A 923 -3.12 9.68 -24.38
N ALA A 924 -2.32 8.72 -24.85
CA ALA A 924 -1.63 7.78 -23.99
C ALA A 924 -0.62 8.47 -23.06
N VAL A 925 0.17 9.41 -23.59
CA VAL A 925 1.17 10.17 -22.80
C VAL A 925 0.49 11.00 -21.73
N LEU A 926 -0.57 11.75 -22.07
CA LEU A 926 -1.34 12.51 -21.08
C LEU A 926 -1.95 11.61 -20.00
N GLN A 927 -2.29 10.36 -20.32
CA GLN A 927 -2.89 9.45 -19.37
C GLN A 927 -1.87 8.70 -18.49
N GLN A 928 -0.71 8.34 -19.04
CA GLN A 928 0.19 7.35 -18.42
C GLN A 928 1.57 7.88 -18.06
N SER A 929 2.05 9.00 -18.62
CA SER A 929 3.41 9.49 -18.35
C SER A 929 3.62 10.07 -16.95
N GLY A 930 4.88 10.16 -16.55
CA GLY A 930 5.36 10.66 -15.26
C GLY A 930 5.32 9.58 -14.20
N ALA A 931 5.50 9.96 -12.94
CA ALA A 931 5.27 9.10 -11.77
C ALA A 931 3.76 8.80 -11.61
N SER A 932 3.22 8.05 -12.57
CA SER A 932 1.79 7.91 -12.85
C SER A 932 1.08 6.83 -12.04
N HIS A 933 1.83 6.04 -11.28
CA HIS A 933 1.26 5.14 -10.28
C HIS A 933 0.33 5.91 -9.33
N VAL A 934 0.77 7.09 -8.89
CA VAL A 934 -0.06 8.12 -8.23
C VAL A 934 0.51 9.48 -8.60
N ARG A 935 -0.09 10.25 -9.54
CA ARG A 935 0.43 11.59 -9.89
C ARG A 935 0.27 12.60 -8.76
N ASP A 936 1.31 13.40 -8.52
CA ASP A 936 1.24 14.55 -7.61
C ASP A 936 0.44 15.71 -8.24
N VAL A 937 0.21 16.75 -7.46
CA VAL A 937 -0.52 17.95 -7.91
C VAL A 937 0.18 18.68 -9.06
N ILE A 938 1.50 18.51 -9.19
CA ILE A 938 2.28 19.16 -10.24
C ILE A 938 2.09 18.43 -11.56
N ASP A 939 2.30 17.12 -11.60
CA ASP A 939 2.11 16.29 -12.80
C ASP A 939 0.67 16.37 -13.31
N LYS A 940 -0.33 16.39 -12.40
CA LYS A 940 -1.74 16.60 -12.77
C LYS A 940 -1.95 17.96 -13.45
N ARG A 941 -1.45 19.03 -12.83
CA ARG A 941 -1.55 20.38 -13.41
C ARG A 941 -0.90 20.46 -14.79
N ILE A 942 0.30 19.90 -14.96
CA ILE A 942 1.01 19.93 -16.25
C ILE A 942 0.21 19.19 -17.34
N VAL A 943 -0.35 18.02 -17.02
CA VAL A 943 -1.20 17.29 -17.95
C VAL A 943 -2.46 18.07 -18.30
N ASP A 944 -3.09 18.71 -17.31
CA ASP A 944 -4.28 19.55 -17.51
C ASP A 944 -3.97 20.80 -18.34
N GLU A 945 -2.80 21.43 -18.14
CA GLU A 945 -2.34 22.59 -18.93
C GLU A 945 -2.09 22.18 -20.38
N VAL A 946 -1.45 21.03 -20.62
CA VAL A 946 -1.26 20.50 -21.98
C VAL A 946 -2.61 20.20 -22.63
N TYR A 947 -3.56 19.60 -21.90
CA TYR A 947 -4.89 19.30 -22.42
C TYR A 947 -5.64 20.58 -22.80
N ASN A 948 -5.74 21.53 -21.87
CA ASN A 948 -6.48 22.78 -22.04
C ASN A 948 -5.76 23.82 -22.93
N GLY A 949 -4.45 23.66 -23.13
CA GLY A 949 -3.63 24.61 -23.86
C GLY A 949 -3.37 25.92 -23.10
N THR A 950 -3.31 25.86 -21.76
CA THR A 950 -3.19 27.05 -20.86
C THR A 950 -1.78 27.35 -20.40
#